data_AF-A0A949JUW4-F1
#
_entry.id   AF-A0A949JUW4-F1
#
_cell.length_a   1.000
_cell.length_b   1.000
_cell.length_c   1.000
_cell.angle_alpha   90.00
_cell.angle_beta   90.00
_cell.angle_gamma   90.00
#
_symmetry.space_group_name_H-M   'P 1'
#
loop_
_entity.id
_entity.type
_entity.pdbx_description
1 polymer ?
#
loop_
_entity_poly.entity_id
_entity_poly.type
_entity_poly.pdbx_seq_one_letter_code
_entity_poly.pdbx_strand_id
1 'polypeptide(L)'
;MRLTSERQTTGRRGDEMAASVFTAVFACVLCLCIPAGIAAQDSRNLEDASPDSIATTWLGVISKSEIDFTEGYRKAKSSLTWTYNAADWAFSSSMSIDKKKLRGRDQETLMESFLASGTRIVPNRYTLNVNMGDMYTQTTSAALSQFGKEIVMETQSTGFNLLSLMTVPGASASNFSLVGTASRGKQDFKYNKTVKMNASGHLVYEIGPHITVSGGGGSFVVREASDVGPFQFNGIRSNVDTLRTGIDIGSGEKKKFKLRYSRKMGKLRQIDPPLGNTMQIIDSPEDAKEEESRIKGEELLIESKVELRDGLLIEVNFDHTYSDQAYRVENRRNKESETNDIDASVSYRYHPKGSVSVSMARGESDTEFGPTSVASYRTKDYSMSVSVKHTFHDSLDILLRGSTSLDQKLYKKKEQNPRDADYTFSSLYGKMNAYLFRLIETTVTSTLSRRETINIDATLSGDNRVDYQYLFVPEYEFSPQTWLSLGQKYEIKIDYTEFSFDTDRNYLNRNTTLTTEVGIGLFRKLRYRIRHRYNMKDTGSYQSKIEGPRLYNPTSENIENRLTMNLDYEAFPGMTIFVRSNFRGQINNTLGVIDGMRRVTRTSGTESGDFRAGFKRKREFTGYGEVDLDIAWVKKFGPFISEENREYWVVSANVNFSF
;
A
#
# COMPACT_ATOMS: atom_id res chain seq x y z
N MET A 1 -54.49 -5.28 10.68
CA MET A 1 -54.68 -4.66 12.02
C MET A 1 -53.49 -3.76 12.30
N ARG A 2 -53.75 -2.48 12.61
CA ARG A 2 -52.75 -1.43 12.92
C ARG A 2 -52.08 -1.69 14.26
N LEU A 3 -50.76 -1.49 14.34
CA LEU A 3 -50.00 -0.95 15.49
C LEU A 3 -48.77 -0.23 14.90
N THR A 4 -48.89 1.07 14.62
CA THR A 4 -48.27 2.19 15.36
C THR A 4 -46.75 2.26 15.26
N SER A 5 -46.27 3.17 14.41
CA SER A 5 -44.90 3.62 14.28
C SER A 5 -44.52 4.54 15.45
N GLU A 6 -43.61 4.10 16.31
CA GLU A 6 -42.88 4.98 17.22
C GLU A 6 -41.62 5.49 16.52
N ARG A 7 -41.64 6.77 16.17
CA ARG A 7 -40.48 7.51 15.68
C ARG A 7 -39.74 8.01 16.92
N GLN A 8 -38.79 7.23 17.43
CA GLN A 8 -37.92 7.68 18.54
C GLN A 8 -36.94 8.75 18.05
N THR A 9 -36.91 9.83 18.81
CA THR A 9 -36.10 11.04 18.62
C THR A 9 -34.63 10.78 18.98
N THR A 10 -33.76 10.68 17.97
CA THR A 10 -32.31 10.53 18.13
C THR A 10 -31.56 11.83 18.49
N GLY A 11 -32.26 12.96 18.64
CA GLY A 11 -31.64 14.27 18.88
C GLY A 11 -31.20 14.56 20.32
N ARG A 12 -31.57 13.75 21.31
CA ARG A 12 -31.41 14.10 22.74
C ARG A 12 -30.24 13.41 23.46
N ARG A 13 -29.54 12.46 22.81
CA ARG A 13 -28.45 11.68 23.42
C ARG A 13 -27.06 12.32 23.33
N GLY A 14 -26.84 13.24 22.37
CA GLY A 14 -25.56 13.94 22.20
C GLY A 14 -25.24 14.91 23.33
N ASP A 15 -26.25 15.60 23.87
CA ASP A 15 -26.07 16.63 24.89
C ASP A 15 -25.83 16.04 26.30
N GLU A 16 -26.39 14.86 26.60
CA GLU A 16 -26.13 14.13 27.86
C GLU A 16 -24.74 13.46 27.87
N MET A 17 -24.19 13.12 26.70
CA MET A 17 -22.81 12.63 26.58
C MET A 17 -21.78 13.76 26.78
N ALA A 18 -22.03 14.97 26.25
CA ALA A 18 -21.12 16.09 26.44
C ALA A 18 -20.99 16.49 27.93
N ALA A 19 -22.08 16.47 28.69
CA ALA A 19 -22.08 16.78 30.13
C ALA A 19 -21.39 15.70 30.99
N SER A 20 -21.58 14.41 30.67
CA SER A 20 -20.91 13.31 31.40
C SER A 20 -19.42 13.23 31.10
N VAL A 21 -18.98 13.57 29.88
CA VAL A 21 -17.57 13.65 29.49
C VAL A 21 -16.85 14.84 30.15
N PHE A 22 -17.50 16.01 30.23
CA PHE A 22 -16.94 17.16 30.96
C PHE A 22 -16.69 16.85 32.44
N THR A 23 -17.60 16.08 33.05
CA THR A 23 -17.50 15.63 34.44
C THR A 23 -16.41 14.56 34.64
N ALA A 24 -16.21 13.66 33.66
CA ALA A 24 -15.16 12.65 33.69
C ALA A 24 -13.74 13.22 33.50
N VAL A 25 -13.60 14.26 32.67
CA VAL A 25 -12.34 15.01 32.48
C VAL A 25 -11.98 15.79 33.75
N PHE A 26 -12.96 16.47 34.37
CA PHE A 26 -12.75 17.17 35.64
C PHE A 26 -12.37 16.21 36.78
N ALA A 27 -12.98 15.03 36.83
CA ALA A 27 -12.65 13.98 37.82
C ALA A 27 -11.28 13.32 37.58
N CYS A 28 -10.86 13.13 36.32
CA CYS A 28 -9.52 12.61 36.01
C CYS A 28 -8.41 13.61 36.35
N VAL A 29 -8.65 14.90 36.13
CA VAL A 29 -7.72 15.99 36.52
C VAL A 29 -7.63 16.12 38.05
N LEU A 30 -8.72 15.92 38.78
CA LEU A 30 -8.71 15.93 40.26
C LEU A 30 -8.05 14.68 40.87
N CYS A 31 -8.21 13.49 40.28
CA CYS A 31 -7.59 12.26 40.78
C CYS A 31 -6.08 12.15 40.50
N LEU A 32 -5.55 12.83 39.48
CA LEU A 32 -4.12 12.84 39.15
C LEU A 32 -3.32 13.93 39.90
N CYS A 33 -4.00 14.84 40.61
CA CYS A 33 -3.39 15.96 41.33
C CYS A 33 -3.28 15.75 42.86
N ILE A 34 -3.56 14.55 43.37
CA ILE A 34 -3.37 14.23 44.80
C ILE A 34 -2.01 13.52 44.96
N PRO A 35 -0.98 14.16 45.56
CA PRO A 35 0.26 13.47 45.87
C PRO A 35 0.03 12.47 47.00
N ALA A 36 0.37 11.20 46.76
CA ALA A 36 0.54 10.20 47.81
C ALA A 36 1.79 10.55 48.64
N GLY A 37 1.60 11.30 49.72
CA GLY A 37 2.63 11.54 50.71
C GLY A 37 2.77 10.35 51.66
N ILE A 38 3.80 9.52 51.45
CA ILE A 38 4.48 8.76 52.52
C ILE A 38 5.97 8.68 52.17
N ALA A 39 6.77 9.57 52.77
CA ALA A 39 8.11 9.32 53.29
C ALA A 39 8.58 10.60 53.99
N ALA A 40 8.42 10.63 55.32
CA ALA A 40 9.06 11.63 56.16
C ALA A 40 10.52 11.24 56.37
N GLN A 41 11.46 12.03 55.83
CA GLN A 41 12.67 12.41 56.58
C GLN A 41 13.40 13.57 55.89
N ASP A 42 13.53 14.64 56.66
CA ASP A 42 14.57 15.67 56.67
C ASP A 42 15.25 16.08 55.35
N SER A 43 15.02 17.32 54.94
CA SER A 43 15.99 18.37 55.28
C SER A 43 15.46 19.75 54.90
N ARG A 44 15.61 20.67 55.85
CA ARG A 44 15.33 22.09 55.73
C ARG A 44 16.24 22.71 54.67
N ASN A 45 15.65 23.50 53.78
CA ASN A 45 16.17 24.71 53.11
C ASN A 45 15.56 24.83 51.72
N LEU A 46 14.52 25.66 51.59
CA LEU A 46 14.01 26.23 50.34
C LEU A 46 13.14 27.45 50.69
N GLU A 47 13.76 28.44 51.34
CA GLU A 47 13.37 29.84 51.16
C GLU A 47 14.20 30.34 49.97
N ASP A 48 13.51 30.57 48.85
CA ASP A 48 13.91 31.29 47.62
C ASP A 48 13.53 30.50 46.35
N ALA A 49 12.26 30.61 45.98
CA ALA A 49 11.82 30.42 44.60
C ALA A 49 10.79 31.52 44.27
N SER A 50 11.21 32.48 43.43
CA SER A 50 10.38 33.56 42.93
C SER A 50 9.22 33.02 42.07
N PRO A 51 8.00 33.57 42.17
CA PRO A 51 6.85 33.14 41.39
C PRO A 51 6.84 33.83 40.01
N ASP A 52 7.84 33.58 39.17
CA ASP A 52 7.87 34.10 37.80
C ASP A 52 8.45 33.06 36.85
N SER A 53 7.56 32.28 36.21
CA SER A 53 7.63 31.76 34.83
C SER A 53 6.93 30.39 34.69
N ILE A 54 5.61 30.33 34.87
CA ILE A 54 4.79 29.29 34.23
C ILE A 54 4.15 29.95 33.01
N ALA A 55 4.89 30.02 31.90
CA ALA A 55 4.32 30.40 30.62
C ALA A 55 3.35 29.30 30.19
N THR A 56 2.05 29.55 30.38
CA THR A 56 0.97 28.65 29.97
C THR A 56 0.65 28.94 28.52
N THR A 57 1.27 28.20 27.60
CA THR A 57 1.02 28.39 26.16
C THR A 57 -0.20 27.58 25.72
N TRP A 58 -1.33 28.26 25.55
CA TRP A 58 -2.50 27.70 24.85
C TRP A 58 -2.22 27.72 23.35
N LEU A 59 -1.97 26.55 22.76
CA LEU A 59 -1.97 26.39 21.30
C LEU A 59 -3.39 25.99 20.87
N GLY A 60 -3.97 26.79 19.99
CA GLY A 60 -5.40 26.87 19.71
C GLY A 60 -6.05 25.57 19.20
N VAL A 61 -7.38 25.62 19.22
CA VAL A 61 -8.28 24.61 18.69
C VAL A 61 -8.06 24.43 17.18
N ILE A 62 -7.61 23.25 16.75
CA ILE A 62 -7.56 22.91 15.33
C ILE A 62 -8.84 22.13 15.01
N SER A 63 -9.85 22.84 14.53
CA SER A 63 -11.00 22.20 13.88
C SER A 63 -10.67 21.97 12.41
N LYS A 64 -10.54 20.70 12.01
CA LYS A 64 -10.38 20.32 10.60
C LYS A 64 -11.63 19.58 10.17
N SER A 65 -12.46 20.27 9.37
CA SER A 65 -13.57 19.66 8.64
C SER A 65 -13.16 19.45 7.19
N GLU A 66 -13.21 18.21 6.73
CA GLU A 66 -12.87 17.81 5.37
C GLU A 66 -14.09 17.10 4.78
N ILE A 67 -14.65 17.68 3.72
CA ILE A 67 -15.73 17.07 2.96
C ILE A 67 -15.17 16.77 1.57
N ASP A 68 -15.01 15.47 1.29
CA ASP A 68 -14.49 15.01 0.02
C ASP A 68 -15.63 14.40 -0.81
N PHE A 69 -15.83 14.99 -1.99
CA PHE A 69 -16.74 14.53 -3.03
C PHE A 69 -15.92 14.09 -4.23
N THR A 70 -15.61 12.79 -4.29
CA THR A 70 -14.92 12.19 -5.43
C THR A 70 -15.79 11.08 -6.02
N GLU A 71 -15.69 10.82 -7.32
CA GLU A 71 -16.53 9.84 -8.02
C GLU A 71 -16.56 8.49 -7.29
N GLY A 72 -17.78 8.03 -6.93
CA GLY A 72 -18.00 6.73 -6.28
C GLY A 72 -18.05 6.75 -4.74
N TYR A 73 -17.70 7.84 -4.06
CA TYR A 73 -17.80 7.93 -2.61
C TYR A 73 -18.23 9.30 -2.07
N ARG A 74 -18.89 9.31 -0.92
CA ARG A 74 -19.03 10.51 -0.08
C ARG A 74 -18.28 10.26 1.22
N LYS A 75 -17.31 11.13 1.53
CA LYS A 75 -16.58 11.10 2.80
C LYS A 75 -16.76 12.43 3.51
N ALA A 76 -17.33 12.39 4.70
CA ALA A 76 -17.37 13.54 5.59
C ALA A 76 -16.51 13.21 6.82
N LYS A 77 -15.41 13.94 6.99
CA LYS A 77 -14.55 13.84 8.16
C LYS A 77 -14.62 15.15 8.94
N SER A 78 -15.14 15.10 10.14
CA SER A 78 -14.96 16.18 11.11
C SER A 78 -13.92 15.74 12.12
N SER A 79 -12.96 16.59 12.44
CA SER A 79 -12.02 16.35 13.53
C SER A 79 -11.77 17.62 14.33
N LEU A 80 -11.76 17.47 15.64
CA LEU A 80 -11.53 18.55 16.58
C LEU A 80 -10.41 18.12 17.51
N THR A 81 -9.28 18.81 17.48
CA THR A 81 -8.13 18.50 18.34
C THR A 81 -7.81 19.68 19.26
N TRP A 82 -7.70 19.39 20.55
CA TRP A 82 -7.32 20.33 21.60
C TRP A 82 -6.00 19.86 22.18
N THR A 83 -5.01 20.76 22.30
CA THR A 83 -3.73 20.43 22.96
C THR A 83 -3.49 21.42 24.09
N TYR A 84 -3.17 20.92 25.28
CA TYR A 84 -2.89 21.71 26.47
C TYR A 84 -1.57 21.27 27.08
N ASN A 85 -0.63 22.20 27.23
CA ASN A 85 0.68 21.96 27.82
C ASN A 85 0.74 22.57 29.23
N ALA A 86 1.04 21.76 30.24
CA ALA A 86 1.25 22.19 31.62
C ALA A 86 2.53 21.57 32.18
N ALA A 87 3.56 22.39 32.39
CA ALA A 87 4.89 22.03 32.90
C ALA A 87 5.54 20.83 32.17
N ASP A 88 5.23 19.60 32.59
CA ASP A 88 5.75 18.33 32.05
C ASP A 88 4.70 17.48 31.30
N TRP A 89 3.44 17.94 31.27
CA TRP A 89 2.31 17.23 30.66
C TRP A 89 1.84 17.93 29.40
N ALA A 90 1.67 17.15 28.34
CA ALA A 90 0.97 17.51 27.11
C ALA A 90 -0.32 16.69 27.04
N PHE A 91 -1.47 17.33 27.20
CA PHE A 91 -2.77 16.71 27.01
C PHE A 91 -3.25 16.98 25.60
N SER A 92 -3.77 15.97 24.92
CA SER A 92 -4.47 16.14 23.65
C SER A 92 -5.80 15.42 23.69
N SER A 93 -6.88 16.07 23.28
CA SER A 93 -8.15 15.39 23.01
C SER A 93 -8.52 15.58 21.54
N SER A 94 -8.85 14.49 20.87
CA SER A 94 -9.36 14.49 19.51
C SER A 94 -10.71 13.80 19.43
N MET A 95 -11.71 14.46 18.86
CA MET A 95 -12.95 13.82 18.42
C MET A 95 -12.93 13.76 16.90
N SER A 96 -13.25 12.60 16.30
CA SER A 96 -13.43 12.51 14.87
C SER A 96 -14.64 11.67 14.47
N ILE A 97 -15.41 12.19 13.53
CA ILE A 97 -16.54 11.51 12.89
C ILE A 97 -16.16 11.34 11.43
N ASP A 98 -16.05 10.09 10.97
CA ASP A 98 -15.82 9.71 9.58
C ASP A 98 -17.05 8.95 9.07
N LYS A 99 -17.77 9.56 8.14
CA LYS A 99 -18.89 8.93 7.46
C LYS A 99 -18.50 8.63 6.02
N LYS A 100 -18.48 7.35 5.66
CA LYS A 100 -18.16 6.87 4.32
C LYS A 100 -19.37 6.17 3.69
N LYS A 101 -19.83 6.67 2.54
CA LYS A 101 -20.85 6.02 1.72
C LYS A 101 -20.27 5.63 0.37
N LEU A 102 -20.27 4.33 0.05
CA LEU A 102 -19.78 3.80 -1.23
C LEU A 102 -20.97 3.66 -2.20
N ARG A 103 -20.94 4.39 -3.32
CA ARG A 103 -21.95 4.27 -4.37
C ARG A 103 -21.72 2.97 -5.14
N GLY A 104 -22.72 2.08 -5.19
CA GLY A 104 -22.71 0.83 -5.98
C GLY A 104 -22.59 -0.48 -5.19
N ARG A 105 -22.42 -0.43 -3.86
CA ARG A 105 -22.40 -1.64 -2.99
C ARG A 105 -23.35 -1.55 -1.77
N ASP A 106 -24.20 -0.53 -1.72
CA ASP A 106 -25.02 -0.17 -0.55
C ASP A 106 -24.28 -0.39 0.78
N GLN A 107 -23.06 0.18 0.84
CA GLN A 107 -22.22 0.13 2.02
C GLN A 107 -22.13 1.53 2.65
N GLU A 108 -22.53 1.60 3.91
CA GLU A 108 -22.41 2.78 4.76
C GLU A 108 -21.58 2.42 5.98
N THR A 109 -20.50 3.17 6.19
CA THR A 109 -19.66 3.06 7.39
C THR A 109 -19.72 4.39 8.12
N LEU A 110 -20.21 4.37 9.35
CA LEU A 110 -20.11 5.47 10.29
C LEU A 110 -19.07 5.09 11.33
N MET A 111 -18.03 5.91 11.47
CA MET A 111 -17.00 5.77 12.48
C MET A 111 -16.99 7.04 13.33
N GLU A 112 -17.35 6.91 14.59
CA GLU A 112 -17.20 7.96 15.59
C GLU A 112 -16.07 7.56 16.53
N SER A 113 -15.14 8.47 16.75
CA SER A 113 -14.00 8.24 17.62
C SER A 113 -13.82 9.43 18.53
N PHE A 114 -13.64 9.16 19.80
CA PHE A 114 -13.20 10.11 20.79
C PHE A 114 -11.89 9.57 21.35
N LEU A 115 -10.88 10.42 21.47
CA LEU A 115 -9.59 10.08 22.06
C LEU A 115 -9.20 11.24 22.98
N ALA A 116 -8.85 10.93 24.20
CA ALA A 116 -8.17 11.83 25.12
C ALA A 116 -6.84 11.17 25.50
N SER A 117 -5.74 11.89 25.41
CA SER A 117 -4.43 11.42 25.82
C SER A 117 -3.71 12.46 26.65
N GLY A 118 -2.92 12.00 27.61
CA GLY A 118 -1.99 12.81 28.38
C GLY A 118 -0.61 12.20 28.29
N THR A 119 0.35 12.98 27.84
CA THR A 119 1.76 12.62 27.74
C THR A 119 2.55 13.37 28.78
N ARG A 120 3.13 12.69 29.76
CA ARG A 120 4.13 13.27 30.66
C ARG A 120 5.53 12.91 30.17
N ILE A 121 6.38 13.90 29.94
CA ILE A 121 7.79 13.67 29.60
C ILE A 121 8.62 14.18 30.77
N VAL A 122 9.32 13.27 31.46
CA VAL A 122 10.35 13.64 32.41
C VAL A 122 11.70 13.34 31.75
N PRO A 123 12.47 14.37 31.35
CA PRO A 123 13.72 14.19 30.63
C PRO A 123 14.65 13.19 31.33
N ASN A 124 15.25 12.29 30.55
CA ASN A 124 16.18 11.25 31.01
C ASN A 124 15.62 10.26 32.06
N ARG A 125 14.29 10.23 32.28
CA ARG A 125 13.65 9.28 33.21
C ARG A 125 12.56 8.46 32.57
N TYR A 126 11.48 9.08 32.12
CA TYR A 126 10.37 8.34 31.50
C TYR A 126 9.46 9.24 30.67
N THR A 127 8.76 8.59 29.74
CA THR A 127 7.61 9.13 29.02
C THR A 127 6.39 8.30 29.37
N LEU A 128 5.40 8.89 30.04
CA LEU A 128 4.13 8.24 30.33
C LEU A 128 3.07 8.79 29.39
N ASN A 129 2.47 7.93 28.57
CA ASN A 129 1.29 8.23 27.80
C ASN A 129 0.10 7.53 28.45
N VAL A 130 -0.95 8.26 28.79
CA VAL A 130 -2.26 7.69 29.16
C VAL A 130 -3.21 8.05 28.05
N ASN A 131 -3.99 7.09 27.55
CA ASN A 131 -4.95 7.32 26.48
C ASN A 131 -6.29 6.68 26.82
N MET A 132 -7.38 7.42 26.65
CA MET A 132 -8.74 6.91 26.78
C MET A 132 -9.44 7.22 25.47
N GLY A 133 -10.09 6.23 24.87
CA GLY A 133 -10.78 6.45 23.62
C GLY A 133 -12.00 5.56 23.44
N ASP A 134 -13.07 6.19 23.00
CA ASP A 134 -14.28 5.50 22.55
C ASP A 134 -14.27 5.43 21.04
N MET A 135 -14.56 4.27 20.46
CA MET A 135 -14.70 4.07 19.03
C MET A 135 -16.00 3.33 18.75
N TYR A 136 -16.94 4.02 18.13
CA TYR A 136 -18.16 3.44 17.60
C TYR A 136 -18.01 3.27 16.09
N THR A 137 -18.15 2.04 15.60
CA THR A 137 -18.13 1.73 14.17
C THR A 137 -19.38 0.96 13.78
N GLN A 138 -20.20 1.56 12.93
CA GLN A 138 -21.38 0.92 12.36
C GLN A 138 -21.13 0.69 10.88
N THR A 139 -21.15 -0.58 10.45
CA THR A 139 -21.01 -0.93 9.04
C THR A 139 -22.26 -1.64 8.56
N THR A 140 -22.99 -1.00 7.66
CA THR A 140 -24.10 -1.60 6.93
C THR A 140 -23.57 -1.97 5.55
N SER A 141 -23.67 -3.24 5.14
CA SER A 141 -23.26 -3.67 3.80
C SER A 141 -24.30 -4.60 3.18
N ALA A 142 -24.79 -4.25 2.00
CA ALA A 142 -25.62 -5.16 1.23
C ALA A 142 -24.80 -6.31 0.61
N ALA A 143 -23.49 -6.19 0.37
CA ALA A 143 -22.71 -7.22 -0.35
C ALA A 143 -22.38 -8.48 0.49
N LEU A 144 -22.57 -8.43 1.81
CA LEU A 144 -22.66 -9.63 2.67
C LEU A 144 -24.03 -10.34 2.53
N SER A 145 -24.83 -9.96 1.51
CA SER A 145 -26.10 -10.56 1.11
C SER A 145 -25.96 -12.01 0.64
N GLN A 146 -25.83 -12.91 1.60
CA GLN A 146 -26.98 -13.81 1.72
C GLN A 146 -27.96 -13.37 2.81
N PHE A 147 -27.63 -12.44 3.72
CA PHE A 147 -28.52 -12.17 4.87
C PHE A 147 -28.67 -10.74 5.41
N GLY A 148 -28.36 -9.67 4.66
CA GLY A 148 -28.86 -8.31 4.94
C GLY A 148 -28.72 -7.77 6.38
N LYS A 149 -27.76 -8.28 7.17
CA LYS A 149 -27.64 -7.98 8.60
C LYS A 149 -26.71 -6.80 8.82
N GLU A 150 -27.16 -5.87 9.65
CA GLU A 150 -26.36 -4.73 10.07
C GLU A 150 -25.30 -5.19 11.09
N ILE A 151 -24.02 -4.95 10.80
CA ILE A 151 -22.94 -5.28 11.73
C ILE A 151 -22.57 -4.02 12.52
N VAL A 152 -23.06 -3.96 13.76
CA VAL A 152 -22.71 -2.90 14.70
C VAL A 152 -21.51 -3.36 15.54
N MET A 153 -20.44 -2.57 15.51
CA MET A 153 -19.25 -2.76 16.33
C MET A 153 -19.02 -1.53 17.21
N GLU A 154 -19.36 -1.64 18.49
CA GLU A 154 -19.00 -0.63 19.48
C GLU A 154 -17.73 -1.10 20.19
N THR A 155 -16.70 -0.27 20.31
CA THR A 155 -15.46 -0.59 21.03
C THR A 155 -14.98 0.59 21.85
N GLN A 156 -15.11 0.49 23.16
CA GLN A 156 -14.53 1.42 24.12
C GLN A 156 -13.18 0.89 24.58
N SER A 157 -12.17 1.74 24.61
CA SER A 157 -10.83 1.37 25.05
C SER A 157 -10.20 2.42 25.95
N THR A 158 -9.42 1.98 26.91
CA THR A 158 -8.63 2.83 27.80
C THR A 158 -7.30 2.14 27.96
N GLY A 159 -6.23 2.88 27.80
CA GLY A 159 -4.88 2.35 27.86
C GLY A 159 -3.92 3.32 28.51
N PHE A 160 -2.75 2.79 28.75
CA PHE A 160 -1.58 3.56 29.13
C PHE A 160 -0.36 2.91 28.48
N ASN A 161 0.67 3.70 28.24
CA ASN A 161 1.97 3.31 27.75
C ASN A 161 3.02 4.07 28.55
N LEU A 162 3.64 3.40 29.50
CA LEU A 162 4.78 3.90 30.24
C LEU A 162 6.06 3.44 29.54
N LEU A 163 6.88 4.37 29.08
CA LEU A 163 8.23 4.13 28.58
C LEU A 163 9.22 4.70 29.59
N SER A 164 9.85 3.84 30.39
CA SER A 164 10.91 4.22 31.32
C SER A 164 12.28 4.07 30.65
N LEU A 165 13.09 5.12 30.71
CA LEU A 165 14.52 5.06 30.40
C LEU A 165 15.21 4.60 31.66
N MET A 166 15.67 3.35 31.67
CA MET A 166 16.48 2.85 32.76
C MET A 166 17.95 3.21 32.48
N THR A 167 18.75 3.31 33.53
CA THR A 167 20.21 3.37 33.40
C THR A 167 20.76 2.03 33.86
N VAL A 168 21.06 1.16 32.89
CA VAL A 168 21.76 -0.10 33.16
C VAL A 168 23.25 0.17 33.01
N PRO A 169 24.10 -0.16 34.02
CA PRO A 169 25.53 0.09 33.95
C PRO A 169 26.16 -0.50 32.67
N GLY A 170 26.84 0.36 31.91
CA GLY A 170 27.52 -0.04 30.66
C GLY A 170 26.65 -0.09 29.41
N ALA A 171 25.31 0.02 29.52
CA ALA A 171 24.43 0.12 28.35
C ALA A 171 24.44 1.55 27.80
N SER A 172 24.54 1.70 26.47
CA SER A 172 24.42 3.01 25.80
C SER A 172 22.98 3.50 25.74
N ALA A 173 22.03 2.56 25.66
CA ALA A 173 20.61 2.84 25.80
C ALA A 173 19.91 1.68 26.51
N SER A 174 18.99 2.01 27.41
CA SER A 174 18.08 1.02 27.97
C SER A 174 16.69 1.59 28.17
N ASN A 175 15.69 0.83 27.77
CA ASN A 175 14.31 1.21 27.95
C ASN A 175 13.46 0.04 28.44
N PHE A 176 12.41 0.38 29.15
CA PHE A 176 11.37 -0.53 29.60
C PHE A 176 10.03 0.08 29.22
N SER A 177 9.19 -0.64 28.49
CA SER A 177 7.85 -0.22 28.13
C SER A 177 6.82 -1.12 28.79
N LEU A 178 5.84 -0.51 29.46
CA LEU A 178 4.64 -1.17 29.96
C LEU A 178 3.42 -0.54 29.29
N VAL A 179 2.75 -1.31 28.45
CA VAL A 179 1.53 -0.91 27.75
C VAL A 179 0.35 -1.69 28.31
N GLY A 180 -0.61 -1.01 28.91
CA GLY A 180 -1.89 -1.60 29.30
C GLY A 180 -3.00 -1.11 28.38
N THR A 181 -3.97 -1.96 28.07
CA THR A 181 -5.18 -1.58 27.36
C THR A 181 -6.34 -2.41 27.85
N ALA A 182 -7.32 -1.78 28.49
CA ALA A 182 -8.62 -2.36 28.73
C ALA A 182 -9.56 -1.92 27.60
N SER A 183 -10.28 -2.85 26.99
CA SER A 183 -11.33 -2.53 26.05
C SER A 183 -12.59 -3.33 26.35
N ARG A 184 -13.74 -2.77 26.02
CA ARG A 184 -15.00 -3.48 25.94
C ARG A 184 -15.60 -3.23 24.57
N GLY A 185 -16.15 -4.25 23.94
CA GLY A 185 -16.79 -4.06 22.66
C GLY A 185 -17.95 -5.01 22.43
N LYS A 186 -18.95 -4.52 21.71
CA LYS A 186 -20.14 -5.29 21.31
C LYS A 186 -20.06 -5.51 19.80
N GLN A 187 -20.06 -6.77 19.39
CA GLN A 187 -20.07 -7.22 18.00
C GLN A 187 -21.31 -8.10 17.81
N ASP A 188 -22.40 -7.52 17.30
CA ASP A 188 -23.66 -8.21 17.00
C ASP A 188 -24.21 -9.06 18.18
N PHE A 189 -23.85 -10.34 18.28
CA PHE A 189 -24.24 -11.28 19.33
C PHE A 189 -23.16 -11.55 20.40
N LYS A 190 -21.97 -10.97 20.27
CA LYS A 190 -20.81 -11.15 21.16
C LYS A 190 -20.46 -9.84 21.87
N TYR A 191 -20.37 -9.85 23.19
CA TYR A 191 -19.90 -8.73 24.00
C TYR A 191 -18.60 -9.11 24.71
N ASN A 192 -17.50 -8.46 24.34
CA ASN A 192 -16.16 -8.75 24.83
C ASN A 192 -15.72 -7.67 25.83
N LYS A 193 -15.09 -8.09 26.91
CA LYS A 193 -14.26 -7.26 27.79
C LYS A 193 -12.86 -7.84 27.76
N THR A 194 -11.89 -7.09 27.27
CA THR A 194 -10.50 -7.53 27.19
C THR A 194 -9.61 -6.61 27.99
N VAL A 195 -8.68 -7.17 28.75
CA VAL A 195 -7.58 -6.43 29.37
C VAL A 195 -6.29 -6.99 28.82
N LYS A 196 -5.52 -6.16 28.14
CA LYS A 196 -4.24 -6.47 27.52
C LYS A 196 -3.15 -5.76 28.31
N MET A 197 -2.06 -6.45 28.60
CA MET A 197 -0.87 -5.88 29.20
C MET A 197 0.34 -6.38 28.43
N ASN A 198 1.22 -5.48 28.01
CA ASN A 198 2.49 -5.78 27.37
C ASN A 198 3.60 -5.15 28.19
N ALA A 199 4.48 -5.95 28.77
CA ALA A 199 5.70 -5.49 29.41
C ALA A 199 6.87 -5.88 28.51
N SER A 200 7.73 -4.93 28.14
CA SER A 200 8.90 -5.19 27.30
C SER A 200 10.09 -4.37 27.77
N GLY A 201 11.30 -4.90 27.58
CA GLY A 201 12.55 -4.20 27.85
C GLY A 201 13.51 -4.38 26.69
N HIS A 202 14.36 -3.39 26.47
CA HIS A 202 15.39 -3.40 25.44
C HIS A 202 16.66 -2.72 25.95
N LEU A 203 17.79 -3.39 25.75
CA LEU A 203 19.13 -2.96 26.13
C LEU A 203 19.98 -2.84 24.86
N VAL A 204 20.86 -1.84 24.84
CA VAL A 204 21.86 -1.62 23.80
C VAL A 204 23.20 -1.39 24.46
N TYR A 205 24.23 -2.10 24.00
CA TYR A 205 25.62 -1.94 24.40
C TYR A 205 26.44 -1.53 23.18
N GLU A 206 27.20 -0.45 23.31
CA GLU A 206 28.15 -0.01 22.29
C GLU A 206 29.57 -0.37 22.75
N ILE A 207 30.20 -1.30 22.06
CA ILE A 207 31.57 -1.75 22.31
C ILE A 207 32.48 -1.01 21.33
N GLY A 208 32.94 0.17 21.74
CA GLY A 208 33.65 1.10 20.87
C GLY A 208 32.76 1.68 19.76
N PRO A 209 33.35 2.31 18.72
CA PRO A 209 32.59 3.00 17.67
C PRO A 209 32.03 2.06 16.58
N HIS A 210 32.22 0.74 16.72
CA HIS A 210 32.00 -0.20 15.62
C HIS A 210 31.09 -1.37 15.97
N ILE A 211 30.79 -1.65 17.23
CA ILE A 211 30.01 -2.84 17.59
C ILE A 211 28.86 -2.40 18.47
N THR A 212 27.64 -2.71 18.04
CA THR A 212 26.42 -2.51 18.82
C THR A 212 25.78 -3.88 19.06
N VAL A 213 25.58 -4.24 20.33
CA VAL A 213 24.85 -5.44 20.72
C VAL A 213 23.55 -5.00 21.37
N SER A 214 22.43 -5.54 20.90
CA SER A 214 21.11 -5.27 21.47
C SER A 214 20.42 -6.55 21.91
N GLY A 215 19.62 -6.44 22.96
CA GLY A 215 18.86 -7.54 23.52
C GLY A 215 17.59 -7.01 24.16
N GLY A 216 16.49 -7.71 23.96
CA GLY A 216 15.21 -7.33 24.52
C GLY A 216 14.29 -8.52 24.68
N GLY A 217 13.35 -8.39 25.58
CA GLY A 217 12.32 -9.38 25.83
C GLY A 217 11.03 -8.70 26.20
N GLY A 218 9.91 -9.35 25.97
CA GLY A 218 8.62 -8.85 26.41
C GLY A 218 7.60 -9.95 26.60
N SER A 219 6.61 -9.69 27.43
CA SER A 219 5.50 -10.57 27.70
C SER A 219 4.20 -9.81 27.49
N PHE A 220 3.33 -10.40 26.68
CA PHE A 220 2.01 -9.91 26.37
C PHE A 220 0.98 -10.83 27.01
N VAL A 221 0.13 -10.30 27.87
CA VAL A 221 -0.95 -11.04 28.54
C VAL A 221 -2.27 -10.43 28.14
N VAL A 222 -3.24 -11.26 27.78
CA VAL A 222 -4.64 -10.84 27.58
C VAL A 222 -5.51 -11.61 28.53
N ARG A 223 -6.47 -10.92 29.14
CA ARG A 223 -7.60 -11.52 29.83
C ARG A 223 -8.88 -11.08 29.13
N GLU A 224 -9.59 -12.04 28.55
CA GLU A 224 -10.88 -11.82 27.90
C GLU A 224 -12.01 -12.39 28.79
N ALA A 225 -13.11 -11.66 28.84
CA ALA A 225 -14.41 -12.13 29.27
C ALA A 225 -15.41 -11.81 28.17
N SER A 226 -16.18 -12.79 27.73
CA SER A 226 -17.01 -12.67 26.54
C SER A 226 -18.39 -13.26 26.81
N ASP A 227 -19.42 -12.48 26.51
CA ASP A 227 -20.82 -12.90 26.56
C ASP A 227 -21.31 -13.15 25.13
N VAL A 228 -21.75 -14.37 24.82
CA VAL A 228 -22.25 -14.78 23.50
C VAL A 228 -23.67 -15.28 23.67
N GLY A 229 -24.66 -14.46 23.30
CA GLY A 229 -26.06 -14.73 23.64
C GLY A 229 -26.25 -14.92 25.16
N PRO A 230 -26.80 -16.06 25.64
CA PRO A 230 -26.95 -16.34 27.07
C PRO A 230 -25.68 -16.92 27.73
N PHE A 231 -24.64 -17.26 26.96
CA PHE A 231 -23.44 -17.93 27.46
C PHE A 231 -22.38 -16.91 27.89
N GLN A 232 -21.84 -17.07 29.10
CA GLN A 232 -20.77 -16.23 29.64
C GLN A 232 -19.46 -17.00 29.74
N PHE A 233 -18.42 -16.48 29.12
CA PHE A 233 -17.07 -17.03 29.18
C PHE A 233 -16.19 -16.06 29.95
N ASN A 234 -15.71 -16.47 31.13
CA ASN A 234 -14.95 -15.59 32.01
C ASN A 234 -13.51 -16.06 32.19
N GLY A 235 -12.57 -15.11 32.23
CA GLY A 235 -11.18 -15.37 32.64
C GLY A 235 -10.32 -16.07 31.59
N ILE A 236 -10.65 -15.90 30.31
CA ILE A 236 -9.89 -16.47 29.19
C ILE A 236 -8.53 -15.78 29.14
N ARG A 237 -7.47 -16.53 29.46
CA ARG A 237 -6.11 -15.97 29.55
C ARG A 237 -5.28 -16.35 28.33
N SER A 238 -4.78 -15.34 27.65
CA SER A 238 -3.74 -15.44 26.62
C SER A 238 -2.41 -14.96 27.16
N ASN A 239 -1.32 -15.53 26.67
CA ASN A 239 0.03 -15.08 26.96
C ASN A 239 0.94 -15.32 25.75
N VAL A 240 1.71 -14.33 25.36
CA VAL A 240 2.69 -14.38 24.27
C VAL A 240 3.96 -13.71 24.74
N ASP A 241 5.05 -14.44 24.73
CA ASP A 241 6.36 -13.93 25.07
C ASP A 241 7.13 -13.63 23.78
N THR A 242 8.00 -12.63 23.84
CA THR A 242 8.84 -12.19 22.73
C THR A 242 10.28 -12.07 23.21
N LEU A 243 11.22 -12.47 22.36
CA LEU A 243 12.66 -12.33 22.55
C LEU A 243 13.23 -11.65 21.31
N ARG A 244 14.16 -10.72 21.49
CA ARG A 244 14.84 -10.01 20.40
C ARG A 244 16.31 -9.89 20.74
N THR A 245 17.19 -10.16 19.79
CA THR A 245 18.63 -9.95 19.94
C THR A 245 19.18 -9.41 18.64
N GLY A 246 20.15 -8.51 18.70
CA GLY A 246 20.79 -7.95 17.53
C GLY A 246 22.27 -7.69 17.74
N ILE A 247 23.04 -7.78 16.66
CA ILE A 247 24.44 -7.43 16.61
C ILE A 247 24.66 -6.63 15.33
N ASP A 248 25.15 -5.41 15.45
CA ASP A 248 25.60 -4.57 14.34
C ASP A 248 27.12 -4.37 14.47
N ILE A 249 27.88 -4.64 13.40
CA ILE A 249 29.35 -4.51 13.34
C ILE A 249 29.74 -3.64 12.13
N GLY A 250 30.55 -2.62 12.37
CA GLY A 250 31.16 -1.73 11.38
C GLY A 250 30.89 -0.24 11.63
N SER A 251 31.67 0.63 11.01
CA SER A 251 31.43 2.09 10.98
C SER A 251 31.09 2.58 9.59
N GLY A 252 30.04 3.39 9.50
CA GLY A 252 29.64 4.07 8.27
C GLY A 252 28.97 3.15 7.26
N GLU A 253 28.84 3.62 6.02
CA GLU A 253 28.09 2.92 4.96
C GLU A 253 28.88 1.83 4.23
N LYS A 254 30.20 1.75 4.46
CA LYS A 254 31.13 0.94 3.66
C LYS A 254 31.32 -0.50 4.15
N LYS A 255 31.23 -0.72 5.46
CA LYS A 255 31.40 -2.03 6.09
C LYS A 255 30.35 -2.16 7.18
N LYS A 256 29.36 -3.02 6.95
CA LYS A 256 28.27 -3.25 7.89
C LYS A 256 27.89 -4.72 7.88
N PHE A 257 27.96 -5.35 9.03
CA PHE A 257 27.33 -6.64 9.29
C PHE A 257 26.23 -6.41 10.32
N LYS A 258 25.06 -6.98 10.10
CA LYS A 258 23.89 -6.80 10.95
C LYS A 258 23.16 -8.11 11.06
N LEU A 259 23.06 -8.60 12.29
CA LEU A 259 22.33 -9.79 12.68
C LEU A 259 21.16 -9.34 13.54
N ARG A 260 19.94 -9.73 13.21
CA ARG A 260 18.77 -9.55 14.07
C ARG A 260 18.03 -10.86 14.17
N TYR A 261 17.72 -11.26 15.38
CA TYR A 261 16.90 -12.42 15.67
C TYR A 261 15.72 -11.98 16.52
N SER A 262 14.52 -12.44 16.17
CA SER A 262 13.33 -12.27 16.98
C SER A 262 12.56 -13.58 17.07
N ARG A 263 11.96 -13.81 18.22
CA ARG A 263 11.13 -14.98 18.48
C ARG A 263 9.88 -14.53 19.22
N LYS A 264 8.74 -15.08 18.85
CA LYS A 264 7.47 -14.93 19.56
C LYS A 264 6.87 -16.31 19.80
N MET A 265 6.41 -16.57 21.01
CA MET A 265 5.77 -17.83 21.34
C MET A 265 4.68 -17.62 22.39
N GLY A 266 3.53 -18.26 22.19
CA GLY A 266 2.47 -18.16 23.16
C GLY A 266 1.18 -18.85 22.75
N LYS A 267 0.15 -18.58 23.53
CA LYS A 267 -1.22 -18.98 23.26
C LYS A 267 -2.12 -17.75 23.31
N LEU A 268 -2.91 -17.58 22.27
CA LEU A 268 -4.06 -16.70 22.28
C LEU A 268 -5.30 -17.56 22.46
N ARG A 269 -6.10 -17.22 23.45
CA ARG A 269 -7.40 -17.81 23.69
C ARG A 269 -8.45 -16.73 23.47
N GLN A 270 -9.46 -17.04 22.69
CA GLN A 270 -10.57 -16.16 22.39
C GLN A 270 -11.84 -16.99 22.19
N ILE A 271 -13.00 -16.37 22.37
CA ILE A 271 -14.25 -17.00 21.94
C ILE A 271 -14.45 -16.70 20.46
N ASP A 272 -14.41 -17.74 19.63
CA ASP A 272 -14.73 -17.61 18.22
C ASP A 272 -16.22 -17.88 17.98
N PRO A 273 -16.87 -17.12 17.09
CA PRO A 273 -18.22 -17.45 16.67
C PRO A 273 -18.22 -18.82 15.96
N PRO A 274 -19.34 -19.54 15.99
CA PRO A 274 -19.44 -20.81 15.28
C PRO A 274 -19.24 -20.59 13.77
N LEU A 275 -18.42 -21.45 13.17
CA LEU A 275 -18.09 -21.38 11.75
C LEU A 275 -18.70 -22.57 11.02
N GLY A 276 -19.40 -22.29 9.93
CA GLY A 276 -19.92 -23.32 9.04
C GLY A 276 -18.84 -23.99 8.19
N ASN A 277 -19.28 -24.93 7.35
CA ASN A 277 -18.40 -25.69 6.45
C ASN A 277 -17.61 -24.79 5.48
N THR A 278 -18.13 -23.60 5.17
CA THR A 278 -17.50 -22.59 4.31
C THR A 278 -16.75 -21.50 5.09
N MET A 279 -16.53 -21.68 6.40
CA MET A 279 -15.97 -20.65 7.31
C MET A 279 -16.88 -19.43 7.51
N GLN A 280 -18.16 -19.55 7.15
CA GLN A 280 -19.17 -18.52 7.41
C GLN A 280 -19.57 -18.50 8.90
N ILE A 281 -19.76 -17.31 9.47
CA ILE A 281 -20.31 -17.17 10.82
C ILE A 281 -21.75 -17.69 10.82
N ILE A 282 -22.07 -18.63 11.70
CA ILE A 282 -23.43 -19.14 11.91
C ILE A 282 -24.09 -18.33 13.04
N ASP A 283 -25.35 -17.95 12.86
CA ASP A 283 -26.16 -17.29 13.90
C ASP A 283 -26.70 -18.31 14.94
N SER A 284 -25.79 -19.08 15.55
CA SER A 284 -26.09 -20.09 16.58
C SER A 284 -25.21 -19.88 17.81
N PRO A 285 -25.57 -18.95 18.72
CA PRO A 285 -24.77 -18.61 19.89
C PRO A 285 -24.38 -19.82 20.76
N GLU A 286 -25.22 -20.86 20.81
CA GLU A 286 -24.93 -22.11 21.52
C GLU A 286 -23.72 -22.90 21.00
N ASP A 287 -23.32 -22.69 19.75
CA ASP A 287 -22.18 -23.41 19.13
C ASP A 287 -20.85 -22.67 19.30
N ALA A 288 -20.86 -21.50 19.97
CA ALA A 288 -19.64 -20.75 20.25
C ALA A 288 -18.71 -21.54 21.18
N LYS A 289 -17.43 -21.59 20.83
CA LYS A 289 -16.42 -22.38 21.55
C LYS A 289 -15.24 -21.51 21.92
N GLU A 290 -14.64 -21.83 23.07
CA GLU A 290 -13.33 -21.31 23.42
C GLU A 290 -12.30 -21.92 22.46
N GLU A 291 -11.69 -21.06 21.67
CA GLU A 291 -10.64 -21.41 20.74
C GLU A 291 -9.29 -21.07 21.36
N GLU A 292 -8.32 -22.00 21.26
CA GLU A 292 -6.93 -21.76 21.66
C GLU A 292 -6.09 -21.79 20.39
N SER A 293 -5.58 -20.63 19.96
CA SER A 293 -4.55 -20.55 18.93
C SER A 293 -3.17 -20.51 19.59
N ARG A 294 -2.31 -21.47 19.25
CA ARG A 294 -0.89 -21.45 19.62
C ARG A 294 -0.14 -20.75 18.52
N ILE A 295 0.62 -19.74 18.91
CA ILE A 295 1.40 -18.92 17.98
C ILE A 295 2.86 -19.16 18.28
N LYS A 296 3.61 -19.50 17.23
CA LYS A 296 5.06 -19.45 17.21
C LYS A 296 5.47 -18.61 16.02
N GLY A 297 6.49 -17.81 16.17
CA GLY A 297 7.15 -17.22 15.03
C GLY A 297 8.57 -16.84 15.34
N GLU A 298 9.40 -16.91 14.32
CA GLU A 298 10.82 -16.67 14.41
C GLU A 298 11.21 -15.83 13.19
N GLU A 299 12.04 -14.82 13.39
CA GLU A 299 12.55 -13.96 12.33
C GLU A 299 14.07 -13.85 12.53
N LEU A 300 14.85 -14.13 11.48
CA LEU A 300 16.29 -14.01 11.48
C LEU A 300 16.71 -13.23 10.23
N LEU A 301 17.31 -12.07 10.45
CA LEU A 301 17.81 -11.18 9.41
C LEU A 301 19.32 -11.06 9.53
N ILE A 302 20.04 -11.40 8.48
CA ILE A 302 21.49 -11.23 8.36
C ILE A 302 21.74 -10.34 7.15
N GLU A 303 22.26 -9.13 7.38
CA GLU A 303 22.71 -8.22 6.33
C GLU A 303 24.23 -8.09 6.42
N SER A 304 24.93 -8.27 5.32
CA SER A 304 26.37 -8.10 5.22
C SER A 304 26.68 -7.22 4.01
N LYS A 305 27.41 -6.15 4.23
CA LYS A 305 27.81 -5.16 3.23
C LYS A 305 29.28 -4.86 3.39
N VAL A 306 30.06 -5.07 2.34
CA VAL A 306 31.51 -4.82 2.33
C VAL A 306 31.91 -4.14 1.02
N GLU A 307 32.48 -2.95 1.13
CA GLU A 307 33.29 -2.33 0.08
C GLU A 307 34.74 -2.80 0.22
N LEU A 308 35.21 -3.66 -0.68
CA LEU A 308 36.56 -4.24 -0.65
C LEU A 308 37.62 -3.24 -1.13
N ARG A 309 37.26 -2.43 -2.13
CA ARG A 309 38.06 -1.36 -2.74
C ARG A 309 37.10 -0.33 -3.34
N ASP A 310 37.58 0.88 -3.61
CA ASP A 310 36.75 1.93 -4.19
C ASP A 310 36.02 1.43 -5.44
N GLY A 311 34.68 1.40 -5.36
CA GLY A 311 33.81 0.97 -6.44
C GLY A 311 33.53 -0.53 -6.54
N LEU A 312 34.10 -1.42 -5.70
CA LEU A 312 33.68 -2.82 -5.59
C LEU A 312 32.90 -3.04 -4.28
N LEU A 313 31.60 -3.25 -4.42
CA LEU A 313 30.66 -3.45 -3.34
C LEU A 313 30.05 -4.84 -3.40
N ILE A 314 30.07 -5.56 -2.29
CA ILE A 314 29.40 -6.85 -2.12
C ILE A 314 28.35 -6.71 -1.02
N GLU A 315 27.12 -7.13 -1.32
CA GLU A 315 26.01 -7.16 -0.37
C GLU A 315 25.42 -8.56 -0.34
N VAL A 316 25.18 -9.10 0.86
CA VAL A 316 24.51 -10.38 1.08
C VAL A 316 23.45 -10.17 2.15
N ASN A 317 22.21 -10.51 1.85
CA ASN A 317 21.10 -10.48 2.79
C ASN A 317 20.52 -11.89 2.91
N PHE A 318 20.19 -12.27 4.13
CA PHE A 318 19.43 -13.48 4.44
C PHE A 318 18.29 -13.11 5.34
N ASP A 319 17.07 -13.49 4.95
CA ASP A 319 15.85 -13.35 5.75
C ASP A 319 15.23 -14.73 5.93
N HIS A 320 15.06 -15.14 7.19
CA HIS A 320 14.28 -16.30 7.55
C HIS A 320 13.10 -15.85 8.39
N THR A 321 11.90 -16.21 7.96
CA THR A 321 10.66 -15.93 8.68
C THR A 321 9.87 -17.23 8.84
N TYR A 322 9.64 -17.63 10.08
CA TYR A 322 8.78 -18.75 10.47
C TYR A 322 7.54 -18.23 11.20
N SER A 323 6.38 -18.78 10.88
CA SER A 323 5.12 -18.49 11.57
C SER A 323 4.25 -19.74 11.58
N ASP A 324 3.95 -20.25 12.77
CA ASP A 324 3.02 -21.35 13.01
C ASP A 324 1.85 -20.84 13.86
N GLN A 325 0.65 -21.02 13.34
CA GLN A 325 -0.60 -20.77 14.02
C GLN A 325 -1.46 -22.02 13.99
N ALA A 326 -1.53 -22.70 15.14
CA ALA A 326 -2.33 -23.91 15.32
C ALA A 326 -3.54 -23.61 16.22
N TYR A 327 -4.74 -23.83 15.69
CA TYR A 327 -6.01 -23.77 16.40
C TYR A 327 -6.35 -25.13 16.98
N ARG A 328 -7.03 -25.15 18.12
CA ARG A 328 -7.39 -26.37 18.86
C ARG A 328 -8.74 -26.93 18.41
N VAL A 329 -9.72 -26.07 18.13
CA VAL A 329 -11.08 -26.49 17.75
C VAL A 329 -11.23 -26.42 16.23
N GLU A 330 -10.86 -25.30 15.60
CA GLU A 330 -10.99 -25.11 14.16
C GLU A 330 -9.68 -25.39 13.40
N ASN A 331 -9.31 -26.66 13.32
CA ASN A 331 -8.06 -27.11 12.68
C ASN A 331 -7.94 -26.70 11.20
N ARG A 332 -9.06 -26.37 10.52
CA ARG A 332 -9.04 -25.87 9.12
C ARG A 332 -8.35 -24.51 8.99
N ARG A 333 -8.20 -23.77 10.09
CA ARG A 333 -7.49 -22.48 10.15
C ARG A 333 -6.01 -22.63 10.43
N ASN A 334 -5.53 -23.85 10.71
CA ASN A 334 -4.13 -24.08 10.99
C ASN A 334 -3.31 -23.61 9.79
N LYS A 335 -2.31 -22.79 10.08
CA LYS A 335 -1.41 -22.26 9.07
C LYS A 335 0.00 -22.25 9.62
N GLU A 336 0.87 -22.97 8.95
CA GLU A 336 2.30 -22.89 9.13
C GLU A 336 2.89 -22.30 7.85
N SER A 337 3.78 -21.33 8.00
CA SER A 337 4.51 -20.72 6.90
C SER A 337 5.95 -20.50 7.30
N GLU A 338 6.87 -21.03 6.52
CA GLU A 338 8.30 -20.78 6.63
C GLU A 338 8.77 -20.12 5.34
N THR A 339 9.61 -19.10 5.42
CA THR A 339 10.19 -18.41 4.26
C THR A 339 11.67 -18.20 4.51
N ASN A 340 12.50 -18.52 3.51
CA ASN A 340 13.95 -18.42 3.54
C ASN A 340 14.41 -17.72 2.27
N ASP A 341 14.86 -16.47 2.38
CA ASP A 341 15.31 -15.64 1.27
C ASP A 341 16.79 -15.31 1.42
N ILE A 342 17.57 -15.54 0.37
CA ILE A 342 18.98 -15.17 0.26
C ILE A 342 19.14 -14.27 -0.95
N ASP A 343 19.60 -13.04 -0.75
CA ASP A 343 20.00 -12.13 -1.81
C ASP A 343 21.51 -11.90 -1.75
N ALA A 344 22.17 -11.94 -2.90
CA ALA A 344 23.58 -11.58 -3.03
C ALA A 344 23.74 -10.64 -4.21
N SER A 345 24.41 -9.51 -4.01
CA SER A 345 24.74 -8.59 -5.10
C SER A 345 26.21 -8.19 -5.07
N VAL A 346 26.77 -8.03 -6.27
CA VAL A 346 28.13 -7.55 -6.50
C VAL A 346 28.04 -6.39 -7.48
N SER A 347 28.48 -5.21 -7.06
CA SER A 347 28.55 -4.02 -7.91
C SER A 347 30.00 -3.60 -8.07
N TYR A 348 30.43 -3.41 -9.32
CA TYR A 348 31.80 -3.02 -9.66
C TYR A 348 31.81 -1.83 -10.62
N ARG A 349 32.36 -0.69 -10.15
CA ARG A 349 32.68 0.48 -10.96
C ARG A 349 34.06 0.29 -11.59
N TYR A 350 34.09 -0.25 -12.80
CA TYR A 350 35.33 -0.49 -13.54
C TYR A 350 35.91 0.80 -14.17
N HIS A 351 35.11 1.87 -14.28
CA HIS A 351 35.51 3.16 -14.82
C HIS A 351 34.65 4.29 -14.20
N PRO A 352 35.09 5.55 -14.09
CA PRO A 352 34.24 6.65 -13.57
C PRO A 352 32.91 6.80 -14.31
N LYS A 353 32.90 6.43 -15.59
CA LYS A 353 31.72 6.43 -16.48
C LYS A 353 31.07 5.05 -16.66
N GLY A 354 31.54 4.01 -15.96
CA GLY A 354 31.14 2.63 -16.22
C GLY A 354 30.99 1.77 -14.97
N SER A 355 29.87 1.05 -14.86
CA SER A 355 29.59 0.13 -13.77
C SER A 355 28.89 -1.13 -14.24
N VAL A 356 29.19 -2.25 -13.59
CA VAL A 356 28.46 -3.51 -13.71
C VAL A 356 27.91 -3.90 -12.35
N SER A 357 26.70 -4.46 -12.30
CA SER A 357 26.16 -5.09 -11.11
C SER A 357 25.56 -6.44 -11.45
N VAL A 358 25.78 -7.42 -10.61
CA VAL A 358 25.18 -8.76 -10.69
C VAL A 358 24.45 -8.99 -9.38
N SER A 359 23.19 -9.39 -9.44
CA SER A 359 22.40 -9.75 -8.27
C SER A 359 21.80 -11.14 -8.46
N MET A 360 21.86 -11.97 -7.45
CA MET A 360 21.27 -13.29 -7.39
C MET A 360 20.36 -13.35 -6.17
N ALA A 361 19.18 -13.95 -6.32
CA ALA A 361 18.28 -14.21 -5.21
C ALA A 361 17.83 -15.67 -5.23
N ARG A 362 17.64 -16.24 -4.04
CA ARG A 362 17.02 -17.54 -3.84
C ARG A 362 16.01 -17.40 -2.71
N GLY A 363 14.74 -17.66 -3.00
CA GLY A 363 13.66 -17.75 -2.03
C GLY A 363 13.13 -19.18 -1.93
N GLU A 364 12.77 -19.62 -0.74
CA GLU A 364 11.97 -20.83 -0.52
C GLU A 364 10.88 -20.51 0.49
N SER A 365 9.62 -20.74 0.10
CA SER A 365 8.48 -20.59 1.01
C SER A 365 7.76 -21.92 1.14
N ASP A 366 7.54 -22.38 2.35
CA ASP A 366 6.75 -23.58 2.64
C ASP A 366 5.48 -23.15 3.39
N THR A 367 4.30 -23.39 2.81
CA THR A 367 3.02 -23.08 3.42
C THR A 367 2.19 -24.34 3.64
N GLU A 368 1.82 -24.61 4.88
CA GLU A 368 0.96 -25.72 5.29
C GLU A 368 -0.37 -25.22 5.86
N PHE A 369 -1.47 -25.69 5.28
CA PHE A 369 -2.83 -25.37 5.72
C PHE A 369 -3.47 -26.54 6.47
N GLY A 370 -2.85 -27.02 7.55
CA GLY A 370 -3.40 -28.10 8.35
C GLY A 370 -3.57 -29.45 7.62
N PRO A 371 -4.01 -30.50 8.34
CA PRO A 371 -3.97 -31.87 7.85
C PRO A 371 -5.01 -32.18 6.76
N THR A 372 -6.10 -31.43 6.67
CA THR A 372 -7.20 -31.68 5.73
C THR A 372 -7.11 -30.87 4.44
N SER A 373 -6.31 -29.80 4.40
CA SER A 373 -6.23 -28.96 3.20
C SER A 373 -5.42 -29.60 2.08
N VAL A 374 -5.90 -29.43 0.86
CA VAL A 374 -5.21 -29.78 -0.40
C VAL A 374 -4.45 -28.58 -0.99
N ALA A 375 -4.53 -27.43 -0.30
CA ALA A 375 -3.93 -26.17 -0.74
C ALA A 375 -2.53 -25.93 -0.14
N SER A 376 -1.98 -26.86 0.64
CA SER A 376 -0.60 -26.75 1.14
C SER A 376 0.40 -26.88 -0.02
N TYR A 377 1.39 -25.99 -0.08
CA TYR A 377 2.38 -25.97 -1.16
C TYR A 377 3.72 -25.41 -0.68
N ARG A 378 4.74 -25.65 -1.48
CA ARG A 378 6.07 -25.06 -1.38
C ARG A 378 6.36 -24.29 -2.65
N THR A 379 6.86 -23.06 -2.52
CA THR A 379 7.43 -22.30 -3.63
C THR A 379 8.94 -22.23 -3.51
N LYS A 380 9.62 -22.28 -4.67
CA LYS A 380 11.07 -22.05 -4.76
C LYS A 380 11.33 -21.06 -5.87
N ASP A 381 11.95 -19.96 -5.51
CA ASP A 381 12.27 -18.86 -6.39
C ASP A 381 13.78 -18.76 -6.55
N TYR A 382 14.24 -18.73 -7.79
CA TYR A 382 15.63 -18.45 -8.13
C TYR A 382 15.64 -17.29 -9.10
N SER A 383 16.46 -16.28 -8.88
CA SER A 383 16.61 -15.20 -9.84
C SER A 383 18.06 -14.75 -9.95
N MET A 384 18.42 -14.29 -11.14
CA MET A 384 19.70 -13.68 -11.43
C MET A 384 19.45 -12.46 -12.33
N SER A 385 20.12 -11.35 -12.03
CA SER A 385 20.09 -10.16 -12.86
C SER A 385 21.50 -9.59 -13.03
N VAL A 386 21.74 -9.01 -14.20
CA VAL A 386 22.99 -8.39 -14.58
C VAL A 386 22.65 -7.03 -15.17
N SER A 387 23.33 -5.97 -14.73
CA SER A 387 23.15 -4.62 -15.25
C SER A 387 24.52 -4.03 -15.60
N VAL A 388 24.68 -3.55 -16.82
CA VAL A 388 25.86 -2.84 -17.30
C VAL A 388 25.44 -1.44 -17.71
N LYS A 389 26.09 -0.44 -17.12
CA LYS A 389 25.94 0.96 -17.50
C LYS A 389 27.29 1.49 -17.97
N HIS A 390 27.33 2.15 -19.11
CA HIS A 390 28.52 2.81 -19.61
C HIS A 390 28.18 4.11 -20.33
N THR A 391 28.87 5.20 -19.97
CA THR A 391 28.82 6.47 -20.69
C THR A 391 30.11 6.61 -21.49
N PHE A 392 30.05 6.37 -22.80
CA PHE A 392 31.22 6.43 -23.68
C PHE A 392 31.70 7.87 -23.88
N HIS A 393 30.73 8.79 -24.02
CA HIS A 393 30.95 10.21 -24.19
C HIS A 393 29.81 10.96 -23.50
N ASP A 394 29.94 12.27 -23.30
CA ASP A 394 28.86 13.10 -22.72
C ASP A 394 27.60 13.12 -23.60
N SER A 395 27.71 12.58 -24.82
CA SER A 395 26.66 12.47 -25.81
C SER A 395 26.20 11.03 -26.07
N LEU A 396 26.73 10.01 -25.38
CA LEU A 396 26.32 8.61 -25.58
C LEU A 396 26.39 7.81 -24.28
N ASP A 397 25.23 7.35 -23.82
CA ASP A 397 25.09 6.43 -22.70
C ASP A 397 24.34 5.16 -23.10
N ILE A 398 24.79 4.03 -22.55
CA ILE A 398 24.20 2.72 -22.75
C ILE A 398 23.92 2.09 -21.39
N LEU A 399 22.72 1.52 -21.26
CA LEU A 399 22.28 0.70 -20.15
C LEU A 399 21.76 -0.63 -20.71
N LEU A 400 22.40 -1.73 -20.33
CA LEU A 400 21.96 -3.08 -20.62
C LEU A 400 21.60 -3.78 -19.32
N ARG A 401 20.45 -4.47 -19.27
CA ARG A 401 20.01 -5.27 -18.13
C ARG A 401 19.51 -6.62 -18.62
N GLY A 402 20.06 -7.71 -18.12
CA GLY A 402 19.55 -9.05 -18.31
C GLY A 402 19.01 -9.59 -17.00
N SER A 403 17.92 -10.36 -17.03
CA SER A 403 17.45 -11.10 -15.86
C SER A 403 16.91 -12.47 -16.26
N THR A 404 17.00 -13.43 -15.36
CA THR A 404 16.32 -14.71 -15.48
C THR A 404 15.83 -15.15 -14.11
N SER A 405 14.69 -15.82 -14.05
CA SER A 405 14.12 -16.39 -12.84
C SER A 405 13.39 -17.68 -13.10
N LEU A 406 13.34 -18.54 -12.09
CA LEU A 406 12.60 -19.79 -12.03
C LEU A 406 11.79 -19.76 -10.73
N ASP A 407 10.47 -19.77 -10.83
CA ASP A 407 9.53 -19.94 -9.72
C ASP A 407 8.90 -21.33 -9.86
N GLN A 408 9.09 -22.19 -8.86
CA GLN A 408 8.52 -23.52 -8.83
C GLN A 408 7.46 -23.59 -7.75
N LYS A 409 6.25 -24.02 -8.12
CA LYS A 409 5.16 -24.25 -7.17
C LYS A 409 4.83 -25.73 -7.07
N LEU A 410 5.04 -26.30 -5.89
CA LEU A 410 4.90 -27.73 -5.61
C LEU A 410 3.88 -27.95 -4.49
N TYR A 411 2.74 -28.57 -4.79
CA TYR A 411 1.72 -28.89 -3.80
C TYR A 411 2.11 -30.12 -2.98
N LYS A 412 1.93 -30.05 -1.65
CA LYS A 412 2.29 -31.14 -0.74
C LYS A 412 1.43 -32.40 -0.96
N LYS A 413 0.20 -32.23 -1.45
CA LYS A 413 -0.77 -33.31 -1.74
C LYS A 413 -1.04 -33.44 -3.23
N LYS A 414 0.01 -33.77 -3.99
CA LYS A 414 -0.01 -33.85 -5.45
C LYS A 414 -1.17 -34.68 -6.03
N GLU A 415 -1.48 -35.84 -5.43
CA GLU A 415 -2.57 -36.71 -5.90
C GLU A 415 -3.95 -36.04 -5.85
N GLN A 416 -4.18 -35.17 -4.86
CA GLN A 416 -5.45 -34.47 -4.68
C GLN A 416 -5.46 -33.10 -5.39
N ASN A 417 -4.29 -32.56 -5.72
CA ASN A 417 -4.10 -31.28 -6.38
C ASN A 417 -2.91 -31.32 -7.34
N PRO A 418 -3.12 -31.76 -8.60
CA PRO A 418 -2.04 -32.01 -9.57
C PRO A 418 -1.51 -30.72 -10.23
N ARG A 419 -1.55 -29.57 -9.54
CA ARG A 419 -1.25 -28.25 -10.11
C ARG A 419 0.20 -27.82 -9.93
N ASP A 420 1.11 -28.77 -9.76
CA ASP A 420 2.54 -28.46 -9.70
C ASP A 420 2.99 -27.82 -11.01
N ALA A 421 3.69 -26.69 -10.93
CA ALA A 421 4.10 -25.94 -12.09
C ALA A 421 5.44 -25.23 -11.88
N ASP A 422 6.24 -25.19 -12.95
CA ASP A 422 7.43 -24.37 -13.05
C ASP A 422 7.14 -23.15 -13.95
N TYR A 423 7.53 -21.97 -13.49
CA TYR A 423 7.43 -20.71 -14.20
C TYR A 423 8.84 -20.17 -14.44
N THR A 424 9.26 -20.13 -15.70
CA THR A 424 10.54 -19.53 -16.07
C THR A 424 10.29 -18.16 -16.67
N PHE A 425 11.07 -17.15 -16.29
CA PHE A 425 11.02 -15.83 -16.88
C PHE A 425 12.43 -15.34 -17.21
N SER A 426 12.65 -14.87 -18.42
CA SER A 426 13.92 -14.25 -18.83
C SER A 426 13.63 -12.93 -19.51
N SER A 427 14.45 -11.91 -19.25
CA SER A 427 14.32 -10.61 -19.88
C SER A 427 15.67 -10.00 -20.23
N LEU A 428 15.72 -9.28 -21.35
CA LEU A 428 16.84 -8.46 -21.77
C LEU A 428 16.30 -7.08 -22.10
N TYR A 429 16.81 -6.06 -21.42
CA TYR A 429 16.48 -4.66 -21.60
C TYR A 429 17.73 -3.91 -22.03
N GLY A 430 17.60 -3.12 -23.09
CA GLY A 430 18.63 -2.21 -23.55
C GLY A 430 18.07 -0.80 -23.70
N LYS A 431 18.81 0.18 -23.21
CA LYS A 431 18.53 1.60 -23.43
C LYS A 431 19.81 2.28 -23.89
N MET A 432 19.70 3.04 -24.96
CA MET A 432 20.77 3.87 -25.50
C MET A 432 20.23 5.29 -25.61
N ASN A 433 20.90 6.25 -24.96
CA ASN A 433 20.63 7.66 -25.21
C ASN A 433 21.81 8.26 -25.94
N ALA A 434 21.53 9.00 -27.00
CA ALA A 434 22.50 9.66 -27.83
C ALA A 434 22.09 11.12 -28.05
N TYR A 435 23.02 12.04 -27.86
CA TYR A 435 22.88 13.45 -28.22
C TYR A 435 23.59 13.65 -29.56
N LEU A 436 22.86 13.38 -30.65
CA LEU A 436 23.34 13.59 -32.01
C LEU A 436 23.30 15.10 -32.28
N PHE A 437 24.41 15.80 -32.05
CA PHE A 437 24.47 17.27 -31.99
C PHE A 437 23.73 17.85 -30.78
N ARG A 438 24.02 19.11 -30.40
CA ARG A 438 23.45 19.76 -29.20
C ARG A 438 21.92 19.92 -29.19
N LEU A 439 21.24 19.63 -30.31
CA LEU A 439 19.83 19.93 -30.53
C LEU A 439 18.96 18.69 -30.76
N ILE A 440 19.54 17.51 -30.99
CA ILE A 440 18.79 16.26 -31.21
C ILE A 440 19.16 15.26 -30.12
N GLU A 441 18.18 14.89 -29.32
CA GLU A 441 18.25 13.79 -28.37
C GLU A 441 17.56 12.56 -29.00
N THR A 442 18.23 11.42 -28.94
CA THR A 442 17.73 10.15 -29.46
C THR A 442 17.81 9.12 -28.37
N THR A 443 16.67 8.52 -28.02
CA THR A 443 16.58 7.40 -27.08
C THR A 443 16.10 6.17 -27.82
N VAL A 444 16.83 5.07 -27.73
CA VAL A 444 16.39 3.77 -28.24
C VAL A 444 16.26 2.81 -27.07
N THR A 445 15.04 2.34 -26.83
CA THR A 445 14.77 1.31 -25.82
C THR A 445 14.35 0.01 -26.49
N SER A 446 14.91 -1.11 -26.07
CA SER A 446 14.54 -2.45 -26.52
C SER A 446 14.32 -3.35 -25.32
N THR A 447 13.25 -4.14 -25.34
CA THR A 447 12.99 -5.17 -24.34
C THR A 447 12.62 -6.47 -25.04
N LEU A 448 13.32 -7.54 -24.68
CA LEU A 448 12.98 -8.91 -25.04
C LEU A 448 12.61 -9.63 -23.75
N SER A 449 11.48 -10.33 -23.71
CA SER A 449 11.16 -11.19 -22.58
C SER A 449 10.53 -12.49 -23.02
N ARG A 450 10.85 -13.56 -22.30
CA ARG A 450 10.32 -14.91 -22.49
C ARG A 450 9.77 -15.37 -21.14
N ARG A 451 8.51 -15.79 -21.11
CA ARG A 451 7.88 -16.41 -19.95
C ARG A 451 7.42 -17.80 -20.35
N GLU A 452 7.67 -18.79 -19.53
CA GLU A 452 7.31 -20.17 -19.79
C GLU A 452 6.57 -20.72 -18.58
N THR A 453 5.46 -21.40 -18.84
CA THR A 453 4.67 -22.14 -17.84
C THR A 453 4.75 -23.62 -18.19
N ILE A 454 5.24 -24.43 -17.27
CA ILE A 454 5.37 -25.88 -17.41
C ILE A 454 4.60 -26.53 -16.27
N ASN A 455 3.40 -27.03 -16.55
CA ASN A 455 2.70 -27.90 -15.62
C ASN A 455 3.37 -29.27 -15.61
N ILE A 456 3.65 -29.79 -14.43
CA ILE A 456 4.35 -31.07 -14.23
C ILE A 456 3.39 -32.25 -14.44
N ASP A 457 2.11 -32.07 -14.14
CA ASP A 457 1.11 -33.11 -14.34
C ASP A 457 0.64 -33.19 -15.81
N ALA A 458 0.59 -34.41 -16.34
CA ALA A 458 0.20 -34.66 -17.73
C ALA A 458 -1.23 -34.20 -18.05
N THR A 459 -2.16 -34.24 -17.08
CA THR A 459 -3.55 -33.79 -17.28
C THR A 459 -3.69 -32.30 -17.52
N LEU A 460 -2.67 -31.51 -17.14
CA LEU A 460 -2.62 -30.05 -17.31
C LEU A 460 -1.61 -29.62 -18.39
N SER A 461 -0.99 -30.57 -19.08
CA SER A 461 0.03 -30.30 -20.10
C SER A 461 -0.48 -29.42 -21.25
N GLY A 462 -1.78 -29.48 -21.58
CA GLY A 462 -2.41 -28.64 -22.60
C GLY A 462 -2.32 -27.12 -22.33
N ASP A 463 -2.04 -26.71 -21.10
CA ASP A 463 -1.83 -25.30 -20.73
C ASP A 463 -0.34 -24.91 -20.65
N ASN A 464 0.59 -25.83 -20.96
CA ASN A 464 2.01 -25.51 -21.07
C ASN A 464 2.23 -24.56 -22.24
N ARG A 465 2.89 -23.44 -21.96
CA ARG A 465 3.05 -22.37 -22.96
C ARG A 465 4.31 -21.56 -22.75
N VAL A 466 4.75 -20.93 -23.83
CA VAL A 466 5.82 -19.93 -23.85
C VAL A 466 5.26 -18.63 -24.42
N ASP A 467 5.30 -17.58 -23.62
CA ASP A 467 4.95 -16.22 -23.98
C ASP A 467 6.23 -15.41 -24.27
N TYR A 468 6.36 -14.92 -25.50
CA TYR A 468 7.43 -14.01 -25.92
C TYR A 468 6.88 -12.60 -26.05
N GLN A 469 7.64 -11.60 -25.60
CA GLN A 469 7.36 -10.20 -25.84
C GLN A 469 8.62 -9.51 -26.38
N TYR A 470 8.45 -8.83 -27.50
CA TYR A 470 9.45 -7.98 -28.14
C TYR A 470 8.94 -6.54 -28.11
N LEU A 471 9.73 -5.62 -27.60
CA LEU A 471 9.42 -4.20 -27.54
C LEU A 471 10.60 -3.42 -28.10
N PHE A 472 10.33 -2.54 -29.05
CA PHE A 472 11.34 -1.65 -29.63
C PHE A 472 10.78 -0.23 -29.72
N VAL A 473 11.48 0.72 -29.11
CA VAL A 473 11.01 2.09 -28.90
C VAL A 473 12.10 3.11 -29.23
N PRO A 474 12.27 3.49 -30.50
CA PRO A 474 13.03 4.66 -30.87
C PRO A 474 12.23 5.95 -30.62
N GLU A 475 12.90 6.91 -30.01
CA GLU A 475 12.40 8.23 -29.67
C GLU A 475 13.41 9.28 -30.11
N TYR A 476 12.92 10.34 -30.76
CA TYR A 476 13.72 11.47 -31.22
C TYR A 476 13.09 12.75 -30.69
N GLU A 477 13.87 13.57 -30.01
CA GLU A 477 13.50 14.92 -29.63
C GLU A 477 14.44 15.91 -30.30
N PHE A 478 13.88 16.88 -31.00
CA PHE A 478 14.59 17.92 -31.71
C PHE A 478 14.11 19.28 -31.25
N SER A 479 15.03 20.06 -30.68
CA SER A 479 14.73 21.40 -30.16
C SER A 479 15.60 22.45 -30.87
N PRO A 480 15.26 22.84 -32.11
CA PRO A 480 16.07 23.80 -32.88
C PRO A 480 16.18 25.18 -32.23
N GLN A 481 15.21 25.52 -31.40
CA GLN A 481 15.10 26.80 -30.69
C GLN A 481 14.54 26.54 -29.30
N THR A 482 14.83 27.40 -28.32
CA THR A 482 14.34 27.24 -26.94
C THR A 482 12.82 27.33 -26.81
N TRP A 483 12.14 27.85 -27.84
CA TRP A 483 10.68 27.97 -27.90
C TRP A 483 10.01 26.87 -28.74
N LEU A 484 10.75 25.99 -29.41
CA LEU A 484 10.19 24.94 -30.27
C LEU A 484 10.82 23.60 -29.94
N SER A 485 10.00 22.63 -29.54
CA SER A 485 10.39 21.22 -29.41
C SER A 485 9.53 20.33 -30.30
N LEU A 486 10.18 19.39 -30.98
CA LEU A 486 9.56 18.40 -31.85
C LEU A 486 9.96 17.02 -31.35
N GLY A 487 8.99 16.21 -30.95
CA GLY A 487 9.19 14.86 -30.46
C GLY A 487 8.52 13.84 -31.38
N GLN A 488 9.20 12.74 -31.66
CA GLN A 488 8.58 11.57 -32.29
C GLN A 488 9.01 10.31 -31.58
N LYS A 489 8.04 9.52 -31.13
CA LYS A 489 8.23 8.24 -30.46
C LYS A 489 7.50 7.15 -31.23
N TYR A 490 8.23 6.15 -31.68
CA TYR A 490 7.68 4.99 -32.36
C TYR A 490 7.86 3.77 -31.45
N GLU A 491 6.79 3.03 -31.19
CA GLU A 491 6.76 1.89 -30.29
C GLU A 491 6.21 0.69 -31.06
N ILE A 492 7.03 -0.34 -31.25
CA ILE A 492 6.63 -1.63 -31.81
C ILE A 492 6.64 -2.64 -30.67
N LYS A 493 5.49 -3.24 -30.39
CA LYS A 493 5.34 -4.33 -29.42
C LYS A 493 4.77 -5.56 -30.12
N ILE A 494 5.39 -6.70 -29.92
CA ILE A 494 4.96 -7.99 -30.45
C ILE A 494 4.89 -8.96 -29.28
N ASP A 495 3.68 -9.44 -28.98
CA ASP A 495 3.43 -10.47 -27.97
C ASP A 495 3.03 -11.77 -28.68
N TYR A 496 3.78 -12.84 -28.50
CA TYR A 496 3.53 -14.14 -29.13
C TYR A 496 3.39 -15.22 -28.05
N THR A 497 2.31 -15.99 -28.08
CA THR A 497 2.09 -17.11 -27.18
C THR A 497 2.07 -18.41 -27.97
N GLU A 498 2.91 -19.35 -27.57
CA GLU A 498 3.02 -20.70 -28.11
C GLU A 498 2.61 -21.71 -27.04
N PHE A 499 1.58 -22.50 -27.28
CA PHE A 499 1.17 -23.65 -26.47
C PHE A 499 1.89 -24.90 -26.96
N SER A 500 2.57 -25.60 -26.05
CA SER A 500 3.46 -26.70 -26.41
C SER A 500 2.73 -27.94 -26.95
N PHE A 501 1.48 -28.16 -26.51
CA PHE A 501 0.69 -29.35 -26.86
C PHE A 501 -0.61 -29.04 -27.60
N ASP A 502 -0.98 -27.76 -27.76
CA ASP A 502 -2.19 -27.34 -28.46
C ASP A 502 -1.88 -26.11 -29.35
N THR A 503 -1.25 -26.37 -30.49
CA THR A 503 -0.79 -25.31 -31.39
C THR A 503 -1.92 -24.48 -31.99
N ASP A 504 -3.17 -24.97 -31.96
CA ASP A 504 -4.33 -24.25 -32.47
C ASP A 504 -4.72 -23.06 -31.56
N ARG A 505 -4.28 -23.08 -30.29
CA ARG A 505 -4.43 -21.98 -29.34
C ARG A 505 -3.34 -20.91 -29.46
N ASN A 506 -2.32 -21.11 -30.29
CA ASN A 506 -1.24 -20.13 -30.47
C ASN A 506 -1.80 -18.79 -30.98
N TYR A 507 -1.29 -17.68 -30.48
CA TYR A 507 -1.70 -16.36 -30.95
C TYR A 507 -0.55 -15.35 -30.96
N LEU A 508 -0.68 -14.36 -31.82
CA LEU A 508 0.23 -13.24 -32.00
C LEU A 508 -0.57 -11.95 -31.87
N ASN A 509 -0.13 -11.05 -31.01
CA ASN A 509 -0.60 -9.69 -30.93
C ASN A 509 0.52 -8.75 -31.35
N ARG A 510 0.27 -7.85 -32.28
CA ARG A 510 1.21 -6.77 -32.60
C ARG A 510 0.55 -5.45 -32.32
N ASN A 511 1.31 -4.53 -31.73
CA ASN A 511 0.86 -3.20 -31.39
C ASN A 511 1.93 -2.21 -31.83
N THR A 512 1.56 -1.31 -32.72
CA THR A 512 2.43 -0.25 -33.22
C THR A 512 1.83 1.09 -32.81
N THR A 513 2.54 1.84 -31.97
CA THR A 513 2.16 3.20 -31.59
C THR A 513 3.15 4.19 -32.20
N LEU A 514 2.66 5.21 -32.89
CA LEU A 514 3.43 6.39 -33.29
C LEU A 514 2.88 7.59 -32.55
N THR A 515 3.72 8.26 -31.77
CA THR A 515 3.39 9.53 -31.10
C THR A 515 4.26 10.64 -31.67
N THR A 516 3.63 11.69 -32.18
CA THR A 516 4.28 12.93 -32.61
C THR A 516 3.85 14.05 -31.66
N GLU A 517 4.81 14.78 -31.11
CA GLU A 517 4.58 15.91 -30.22
C GLU A 517 5.24 17.17 -30.76
N VAL A 518 4.54 18.29 -30.69
CA VAL A 518 5.05 19.62 -31.04
C VAL A 518 4.77 20.54 -29.86
N GLY A 519 5.83 21.02 -29.21
CA GLY A 519 5.79 22.01 -28.16
C GLY A 519 6.22 23.37 -28.67
N ILE A 520 5.40 24.39 -28.44
CA ILE A 520 5.66 25.78 -28.84
C ILE A 520 5.52 26.68 -27.61
N GLY A 521 6.60 27.34 -27.23
CA GLY A 521 6.68 28.29 -26.11
C GLY A 521 7.15 29.66 -26.57
N LEU A 522 6.37 30.35 -27.41
CA LEU A 522 6.74 31.65 -28.02
C LEU A 522 7.12 32.71 -26.98
N PHE A 523 6.46 32.71 -25.83
CA PHE A 523 6.75 33.59 -24.70
C PHE A 523 6.71 32.77 -23.41
N ARG A 524 7.41 33.21 -22.35
CA ARG A 524 7.38 32.54 -21.02
C ARG A 524 5.97 32.25 -20.51
N LYS A 525 5.00 33.08 -20.92
CA LYS A 525 3.59 33.02 -20.52
C LYS A 525 2.71 32.18 -21.44
N LEU A 526 3.12 31.83 -22.67
CA LEU A 526 2.27 31.14 -23.64
C LEU A 526 2.89 29.80 -24.04
N ARG A 527 2.21 28.70 -23.72
CA ARG A 527 2.63 27.35 -24.07
C ARG A 527 1.55 26.66 -24.87
N TYR A 528 1.92 26.16 -26.03
CA TYR A 528 1.06 25.38 -26.90
C TYR A 528 1.70 24.01 -27.15
N ARG A 529 0.90 22.95 -27.06
CA ARG A 529 1.36 21.57 -27.24
C ARG A 529 0.34 20.82 -28.10
N ILE A 530 0.79 20.32 -29.24
CA ILE A 530 0.04 19.39 -30.08
C ILE A 530 0.64 18.00 -29.91
N ARG A 531 -0.19 16.99 -29.68
CA ARG A 531 0.22 15.59 -29.64
C ARG A 531 -0.70 14.76 -30.51
N HIS A 532 -0.16 14.10 -31.51
CA HIS A 532 -0.84 13.11 -32.32
C HIS A 532 -0.36 11.71 -31.93
N ARG A 533 -1.29 10.78 -31.69
CA ARG A 533 -1.00 9.39 -31.40
C ARG A 533 -1.78 8.52 -32.37
N TYR A 534 -1.06 7.80 -33.22
CA TYR A 534 -1.57 6.70 -34.01
C TYR A 534 -1.27 5.39 -33.26
N ASN A 535 -2.26 4.51 -33.12
CA ASN A 535 -2.08 3.20 -32.53
C ASN A 535 -2.78 2.14 -33.37
N MET A 536 -2.02 1.17 -33.88
CA MET A 536 -2.53 0.03 -34.61
C MET A 536 -2.26 -1.22 -33.78
N LYS A 537 -3.32 -1.95 -33.45
CA LYS A 537 -3.25 -3.26 -32.81
C LYS A 537 -3.87 -4.31 -33.72
N ASP A 538 -3.17 -5.41 -33.94
CA ASP A 538 -3.76 -6.57 -34.59
C ASP A 538 -3.51 -7.84 -33.77
N THR A 539 -4.44 -8.77 -33.92
CA THR A 539 -4.42 -10.07 -33.25
C THR A 539 -4.68 -11.15 -34.29
N GLY A 540 -3.92 -12.24 -34.23
CA GLY A 540 -4.09 -13.38 -35.12
C GLY A 540 -3.42 -14.63 -34.59
N SER A 541 -3.39 -15.68 -35.40
CA SER A 541 -2.66 -16.92 -35.11
C SER A 541 -1.91 -17.40 -36.35
N TYR A 542 -0.89 -18.25 -36.16
CA TYR A 542 -0.28 -18.99 -37.26
C TYR A 542 -1.02 -20.32 -37.40
N GLN A 543 -1.87 -20.44 -38.42
CA GLN A 543 -2.56 -21.70 -38.69
C GLN A 543 -1.65 -22.63 -39.50
N SER A 544 -1.60 -23.89 -39.11
CA SER A 544 -0.97 -24.94 -39.92
C SER A 544 -1.85 -25.20 -41.14
N LYS A 545 -1.34 -24.96 -42.35
CA LYS A 545 -1.94 -25.55 -43.55
C LYS A 545 -1.49 -27.01 -43.64
N ILE A 546 -2.38 -27.90 -44.06
CA ILE A 546 -2.10 -29.34 -44.24
C ILE A 546 -0.90 -29.54 -45.20
N GLU A 547 -0.72 -28.62 -46.16
CA GLU A 547 0.48 -28.51 -47.00
C GLU A 547 0.81 -27.02 -47.22
N GLY A 548 2.04 -26.60 -46.92
CA GLY A 548 2.56 -25.24 -47.19
C GLY A 548 3.08 -24.47 -45.97
N PRO A 549 3.70 -23.28 -46.18
CA PRO A 549 4.28 -22.48 -45.11
C PRO A 549 3.19 -21.95 -44.16
N ARG A 550 3.49 -21.92 -42.85
CA ARG A 550 2.64 -21.28 -41.84
C ARG A 550 2.54 -19.79 -42.16
N LEU A 551 1.34 -19.31 -42.48
CA LEU A 551 1.07 -17.90 -42.74
C LEU A 551 0.37 -17.27 -41.53
N TYR A 552 0.74 -16.02 -41.22
CA TYR A 552 0.06 -15.25 -40.19
C TYR A 552 -1.40 -15.00 -40.59
N ASN A 553 -2.34 -15.31 -39.71
CA ASN A 553 -3.77 -15.21 -39.95
C ASN A 553 -4.44 -14.22 -38.97
N PRO A 554 -4.55 -12.92 -39.31
CA PRO A 554 -5.19 -11.93 -38.45
C PRO A 554 -6.70 -12.19 -38.33
N THR A 555 -7.21 -12.07 -37.10
CA THR A 555 -8.64 -12.24 -36.75
C THR A 555 -9.29 -10.90 -36.42
N SER A 556 -8.53 -9.96 -35.88
CA SER A 556 -9.00 -8.61 -35.57
C SER A 556 -7.90 -7.57 -35.75
N GLU A 557 -8.32 -6.37 -36.10
CA GLU A 557 -7.46 -5.20 -36.26
C GLU A 557 -8.18 -3.99 -35.67
N ASN A 558 -7.47 -3.18 -34.90
CA ASN A 558 -7.95 -1.97 -34.27
C ASN A 558 -6.99 -0.83 -34.55
N ILE A 559 -7.48 0.22 -35.18
CA ILE A 559 -6.73 1.44 -35.49
C ILE A 559 -7.34 2.58 -34.70
N GLU A 560 -6.52 3.25 -33.91
CA GLU A 560 -6.88 4.45 -33.15
C GLU A 560 -6.01 5.64 -33.59
N ASN A 561 -6.66 6.77 -33.83
CA ASN A 561 -6.02 8.07 -34.01
C ASN A 561 -6.48 8.99 -32.88
N ARG A 562 -5.54 9.59 -32.17
CA ARG A 562 -5.81 10.53 -31.09
C ARG A 562 -5.04 11.83 -31.29
N LEU A 563 -5.73 12.95 -31.29
CA LEU A 563 -5.15 14.28 -31.41
C LEU A 563 -5.47 15.09 -30.16
N THR A 564 -4.43 15.48 -29.41
CA THR A 564 -4.54 16.33 -28.23
C THR A 564 -3.90 17.68 -28.52
N MET A 565 -4.60 18.76 -28.23
CA MET A 565 -4.07 20.12 -28.31
C MET A 565 -4.25 20.80 -26.96
N ASN A 566 -3.19 21.38 -26.41
CA ASN A 566 -3.21 22.09 -25.15
C ASN A 566 -2.61 23.48 -25.36
N LEU A 567 -3.36 24.51 -25.02
CA LEU A 567 -2.92 25.90 -24.98
C LEU A 567 -3.05 26.39 -23.54
N ASP A 568 -1.95 26.82 -22.94
CA ASP A 568 -1.91 27.43 -21.62
C ASP A 568 -1.32 28.84 -21.73
N TYR A 569 -2.04 29.85 -21.24
CA TYR A 569 -1.63 31.25 -21.20
C TYR A 569 -1.65 31.78 -19.76
N GLU A 570 -0.47 32.09 -19.22
CA GLU A 570 -0.30 32.72 -17.92
C GLU A 570 -0.49 34.24 -18.02
N ALA A 571 -1.72 34.71 -17.81
CA ALA A 571 -2.03 36.14 -17.88
C ALA A 571 -1.21 36.94 -16.86
N PHE A 572 -1.15 36.45 -15.63
CA PHE A 572 -0.35 36.97 -14.52
C PHE A 572 0.02 35.85 -13.53
N PRO A 573 1.01 36.05 -12.65
CA PRO A 573 1.45 35.02 -11.71
C PRO A 573 0.27 34.41 -10.95
N GLY A 574 0.15 33.09 -11.05
CA GLY A 574 -0.93 32.34 -10.41
C GLY A 574 -2.25 32.30 -11.18
N MET A 575 -2.42 32.96 -12.34
CA MET A 575 -3.60 32.81 -13.20
C MET A 575 -3.24 32.28 -14.60
N THR A 576 -3.77 31.10 -14.93
CA THR A 576 -3.59 30.44 -16.23
C THR A 576 -4.93 30.28 -16.94
N ILE A 577 -5.07 30.88 -18.11
CA ILE A 577 -6.16 30.58 -19.05
C ILE A 577 -5.74 29.37 -19.87
N PHE A 578 -6.62 28.39 -20.05
CA PHE A 578 -6.30 27.18 -20.78
C PHE A 578 -7.40 26.76 -21.76
N VAL A 579 -6.97 26.16 -22.87
CA VAL A 579 -7.83 25.49 -23.85
C VAL A 579 -7.21 24.14 -24.14
N ARG A 580 -8.00 23.07 -23.98
CA ARG A 580 -7.57 21.70 -24.18
C ARG A 580 -8.59 21.00 -25.05
N SER A 581 -8.14 20.31 -26.07
CA SER A 581 -9.00 19.51 -26.92
C SER A 581 -8.38 18.14 -27.12
N ASN A 582 -9.21 17.12 -27.19
CA ASN A 582 -8.81 15.75 -27.36
C ASN A 582 -9.81 15.08 -28.30
N PHE A 583 -9.34 14.70 -29.49
CA PHE A 583 -10.12 13.99 -30.51
C PHE A 583 -9.61 12.56 -30.60
N ARG A 584 -10.51 11.59 -30.67
CA ARG A 584 -10.20 10.17 -30.78
C ARG A 584 -11.11 9.50 -31.81
N GLY A 585 -10.52 9.03 -32.90
CA GLY A 585 -11.17 8.15 -33.86
C GLY A 585 -10.67 6.72 -33.67
N GLN A 586 -11.57 5.75 -33.61
CA GLN A 586 -11.23 4.33 -33.48
C GLN A 586 -12.00 3.51 -34.52
N ILE A 587 -11.29 2.62 -35.22
CA ILE A 587 -11.85 1.69 -36.20
C ILE A 587 -11.47 0.27 -35.76
N ASN A 588 -12.47 -0.58 -35.52
CA ASN A 588 -12.28 -1.99 -35.23
C ASN A 588 -12.78 -2.82 -36.43
N ASN A 589 -11.87 -3.58 -37.04
CA ASN A 589 -12.12 -4.52 -38.10
C ASN A 589 -12.10 -5.95 -37.54
N THR A 590 -13.11 -6.74 -37.88
CA THR A 590 -13.10 -8.19 -37.75
C THR A 590 -12.77 -8.78 -39.11
N LEU A 591 -11.78 -9.67 -39.16
CA LEU A 591 -11.38 -10.34 -40.39
C LEU A 591 -11.99 -11.74 -40.43
N GLY A 592 -12.50 -12.13 -41.59
CA GLY A 592 -13.07 -13.45 -41.89
C GLY A 592 -12.49 -14.01 -43.19
N VAL A 593 -12.72 -15.29 -43.46
CA VAL A 593 -12.33 -15.91 -44.74
C VAL A 593 -13.54 -15.83 -45.67
N ILE A 594 -13.39 -15.15 -46.82
CA ILE A 594 -14.39 -15.07 -47.90
C ILE A 594 -13.68 -15.50 -49.18
N ASP A 595 -14.23 -16.49 -49.88
CA ASP A 595 -13.66 -17.04 -51.13
C ASP A 595 -12.19 -17.49 -51.00
N GLY A 596 -11.84 -18.07 -49.86
CA GLY A 596 -10.46 -18.53 -49.56
C GLY A 596 -9.46 -17.39 -49.28
N MET A 597 -9.89 -16.12 -49.34
CA MET A 597 -9.08 -14.95 -49.01
C MET A 597 -9.54 -14.30 -47.70
N ARG A 598 -8.60 -13.81 -46.89
CA ARG A 598 -8.97 -13.00 -45.71
C ARG A 598 -9.43 -11.63 -46.16
N ARG A 599 -10.64 -11.26 -45.75
CA ARG A 599 -11.24 -9.95 -45.98
C ARG A 599 -11.88 -9.45 -44.69
N VAL A 600 -12.01 -8.14 -44.56
CA VAL A 600 -12.74 -7.51 -43.46
C VAL A 600 -14.22 -7.90 -43.62
N THR A 601 -14.75 -8.65 -42.66
CA THR A 601 -16.17 -9.05 -42.65
C THR A 601 -17.04 -8.04 -41.94
N ARG A 602 -16.47 -7.30 -40.99
CA ARG A 602 -17.18 -6.28 -40.22
C ARG A 602 -16.22 -5.15 -39.85
N THR A 603 -16.68 -3.92 -40.02
CA THR A 603 -16.01 -2.73 -39.51
C THR A 603 -16.97 -2.01 -38.56
N SER A 604 -16.45 -1.55 -37.43
CA SER A 604 -17.15 -0.65 -36.52
C SER A 604 -16.25 0.53 -36.20
N GLY A 605 -16.76 1.74 -36.36
CA GLY A 605 -16.04 2.98 -36.09
C GLY A 605 -16.70 3.76 -34.97
N THR A 606 -15.91 4.42 -34.15
CA THR A 606 -16.40 5.37 -33.15
C THR A 606 -15.50 6.60 -33.14
N GLU A 607 -16.11 7.77 -33.16
CA GLU A 607 -15.43 9.04 -32.91
C GLU A 607 -15.86 9.54 -31.53
N SER A 608 -14.91 10.05 -30.76
CA SER A 608 -15.16 10.57 -29.43
C SER A 608 -14.13 11.62 -29.06
N GLY A 609 -14.43 12.41 -28.04
CA GLY A 609 -13.48 13.40 -27.56
C GLY A 609 -14.08 14.42 -26.63
N ASP A 610 -13.27 15.40 -26.28
CA ASP A 610 -13.62 16.46 -25.36
C ASP A 610 -12.90 17.77 -25.72
N PHE A 611 -13.56 18.87 -25.43
CA PHE A 611 -13.03 20.21 -25.46
C PHE A 611 -13.25 20.84 -24.10
N ARG A 612 -12.21 21.45 -23.54
CA ARG A 612 -12.23 22.09 -22.24
C ARG A 612 -11.55 23.45 -22.33
N ALA A 613 -12.29 24.52 -22.01
CA ALA A 613 -11.76 25.87 -21.96
C ALA A 613 -12.07 26.50 -20.60
N GLY A 614 -11.11 27.20 -20.02
CA GLY A 614 -11.27 27.70 -18.67
C GLY A 614 -10.10 28.54 -18.17
N PHE A 615 -10.12 28.83 -16.88
CA PHE A 615 -8.99 29.43 -16.20
C PHE A 615 -8.77 28.77 -14.84
N LYS A 616 -7.51 28.76 -14.43
CA LYS A 616 -7.07 28.36 -13.10
C LYS A 616 -6.48 29.56 -12.40
N ARG A 617 -6.80 29.75 -11.13
CA ARG A 617 -6.21 30.78 -10.29
C ARG A 617 -5.77 30.17 -8.97
N LYS A 618 -4.46 30.18 -8.76
CA LYS A 618 -3.82 29.89 -7.47
C LYS A 618 -3.37 31.22 -6.86
N ARG A 619 -3.91 31.59 -5.70
CA ARG A 619 -3.49 32.80 -4.97
C ARG A 619 -3.28 32.48 -3.50
N GLU A 620 -2.10 32.84 -3.01
CA GLU A 620 -1.82 32.95 -1.58
C GLU A 620 -2.32 34.33 -1.13
N PHE A 621 -3.19 34.38 -0.12
CA PHE A 621 -3.70 35.64 0.44
C PHE A 621 -2.92 36.04 1.70
N THR A 622 -2.37 35.06 2.40
CA THR A 622 -1.49 35.19 3.58
C THR A 622 -0.45 34.06 3.53
N GLY A 623 0.63 34.14 4.32
CA GLY A 623 1.57 33.01 4.49
C GLY A 623 0.93 31.74 5.11
N TYR A 624 -0.37 31.81 5.40
CA TYR A 624 -1.15 30.78 6.06
C TYR A 624 -2.42 30.40 5.27
N GLY A 625 -2.62 30.91 4.04
CA GLY A 625 -3.87 30.68 3.29
C GLY A 625 -3.73 30.71 1.78
N GLU A 626 -4.28 29.69 1.11
CA GLU A 626 -4.23 29.46 -0.33
C GLU A 626 -5.64 29.22 -0.89
N VAL A 627 -6.00 29.88 -2.00
CA VAL A 627 -7.17 29.50 -2.82
C VAL A 627 -6.68 28.97 -4.17
N ASP A 628 -7.17 27.80 -4.54
CA ASP A 628 -7.06 27.21 -5.87
C ASP A 628 -8.45 27.15 -6.51
N LEU A 629 -8.64 27.92 -7.58
CA LEU A 629 -9.89 28.01 -8.33
C LEU A 629 -9.67 27.50 -9.75
N ASP A 630 -10.39 26.46 -10.17
CA ASP A 630 -10.41 25.92 -11.54
C ASP A 630 -11.84 25.99 -12.08
N ILE A 631 -12.09 26.91 -13.01
CA ILE A 631 -13.36 27.04 -13.71
C ILE A 631 -13.14 26.62 -15.15
N ALA A 632 -13.93 25.66 -15.63
CA ALA A 632 -13.84 25.18 -16.99
C ALA A 632 -15.21 24.84 -17.58
N TRP A 633 -15.44 25.30 -18.80
CA TRP A 633 -16.50 24.77 -19.66
C TRP A 633 -15.98 23.52 -20.36
N VAL A 634 -16.76 22.45 -20.33
CA VAL A 634 -16.43 21.15 -20.92
C VAL A 634 -17.52 20.77 -21.92
N LYS A 635 -17.10 20.41 -23.13
CA LYS A 635 -17.96 19.82 -24.15
C LYS A 635 -17.40 18.47 -24.58
N LYS A 636 -18.19 17.40 -24.43
CA LYS A 636 -17.84 16.03 -24.83
C LYS A 636 -18.68 15.59 -26.01
N PHE A 637 -18.10 14.75 -26.87
CA PHE A 637 -18.79 14.14 -28.00
C PHE A 637 -18.42 12.65 -28.10
N GLY A 638 -19.37 11.82 -28.53
CA GLY A 638 -19.20 10.37 -28.66
C GLY A 638 -20.53 9.59 -28.65
N PRO A 639 -20.52 8.31 -29.03
CA PRO A 639 -21.74 7.51 -29.25
C PRO A 639 -22.53 7.17 -27.97
N PHE A 640 -21.92 7.25 -26.79
CA PHE A 640 -22.52 6.82 -25.52
C PHE A 640 -22.40 7.88 -24.41
N ILE A 641 -22.72 9.14 -24.73
CA ILE A 641 -22.69 10.25 -23.78
C ILE A 641 -24.11 10.75 -23.54
N SER A 642 -24.57 10.72 -22.28
CA SER A 642 -25.85 11.30 -21.87
C SER A 642 -25.88 12.81 -22.13
N GLU A 643 -27.06 13.36 -22.38
CA GLU A 643 -27.23 14.78 -22.72
C GLU A 643 -26.61 15.71 -21.66
N GLU A 644 -26.83 15.41 -20.38
CA GLU A 644 -26.25 16.12 -19.23
C GLU A 644 -24.71 16.12 -19.21
N ASN A 645 -24.07 15.11 -19.80
CA ASN A 645 -22.61 14.96 -19.85
C ASN A 645 -21.99 15.46 -21.14
N ARG A 646 -22.80 15.93 -22.11
CA ARG A 646 -22.29 16.48 -23.38
C ARG A 646 -21.75 17.89 -23.21
N GLU A 647 -22.34 18.69 -22.34
CA GLU A 647 -21.94 20.08 -22.14
C GLU A 647 -22.24 20.52 -20.71
N TYR A 648 -21.21 20.95 -19.98
CA TYR A 648 -21.36 21.36 -18.60
C TYR A 648 -20.21 22.26 -18.13
N TRP A 649 -20.44 22.96 -17.02
CA TRP A 649 -19.40 23.71 -16.31
C TRP A 649 -18.85 22.89 -15.16
N VAL A 650 -17.53 22.88 -15.02
CA VAL A 650 -16.82 22.38 -13.85
C VAL A 650 -16.27 23.57 -13.10
N VAL A 651 -16.67 23.69 -11.84
CA VAL A 651 -16.12 24.67 -10.90
C VAL A 651 -15.55 23.89 -9.73
N SER A 652 -14.22 23.95 -9.59
CA SER A 652 -13.52 23.44 -8.42
C SER A 652 -12.91 24.63 -7.70
N ALA A 653 -13.24 24.78 -6.42
CA ALA A 653 -12.65 25.77 -5.55
C ALA A 653 -12.15 25.05 -4.30
N ASN A 654 -10.84 25.06 -4.10
CA ASN A 654 -10.21 24.60 -2.88
C ASN A 654 -9.70 25.81 -2.11
N VAL A 655 -10.09 25.90 -0.84
CA VAL A 655 -9.65 26.96 0.05
C VAL A 655 -8.95 26.29 1.23
N ASN A 656 -7.64 26.43 1.27
CA ASN A 656 -6.81 25.92 2.35
C ASN A 656 -6.47 27.07 3.29
N PHE A 657 -6.86 26.91 4.56
CA PHE A 657 -6.40 27.75 5.65
C PHE A 657 -5.56 26.90 6.60
N SER A 658 -4.36 27.37 6.89
CA SER A 658 -3.63 27.03 8.11
C SER A 658 -3.86 28.16 9.11
N PHE A 659 -4.12 27.83 10.37
CA PHE A 659 -4.25 28.80 11.45
C PHE A 659 -3.11 28.61 12.45
#